data_AF-A0A1F9BCL9-F1
#
_entry.id   AF-A0A1F9BCL9-F1
#
_cell.length_a   1.000
_cell.length_b   1.000
_cell.length_c   1.000
_cell.angle_alpha   90.00
_cell.angle_beta   90.00
_cell.angle_gamma   90.00
#
_symmetry.space_group_name_H-M   'P 1'
#
loop_
_entity.id
_entity.type
_entity.pdbx_description
1 polymer ?
#
loop_
_entity_poly.entity_id
_entity_poly.type
_entity_poly.pdbx_seq_one_letter_code
_entity_poly.pdbx_strand_id
1 'polypeptide(L)'
;MSEGEKRILLGNEAIARGIVESGCQFFAAYPGTPSSEILPAVVRFKKENNLDIYVEWSTNEKVAFENALVASYTGKRAAVAMKQVGLNVAADPLMSAAYIGTIGGFVIISCDDPGPFSSQTEQDTRFMAMFAKVPVFDPANPKEAQEMLPIAFDLSEKYQIPVILRPVLRVSHAQQTIAFHPIPKMEKKARFPHDPQRWSATPRYRFMLHKQLNLKLQKIAEELNAMPSLNFIENDLEKATFGIIAGGIGYAIARDILAELGIQKDIPILKIGTPFPFPAKAVEAFIRKCVHVLILEETEPVIELQIRDKLKIYGRLDGMIPNEGEMLPEVITQVISDLCKKFSIPVREITSTGPLEKLVAGLGLPVRRPTLCSGCPHRASFYALKRAFPNGIFPSDIGCYTLGMNMDSVDTCHDMGAAITFASGLYQAYHQDHQDIPIIATIGDSTFYHSGASGLLNAVYNGSRFTLVILDNSITAMTGMQPTPESGITADGHPGNSLSIEALVKGCGVPYIRVINPYDIKGMIREIQKAHQYTRQREGGMAVLIARYPCIIFQKERLKVNPVKVEIRHTPPPEKGLPRVKSGEMDKSLLPVFREEACCQCDTCVMQCPEGAISRTEDGYVVDYNKCTGCRVCVQECPTSAIDMPAVGACIGCGYCLKRFECPSLIKGEDGRVKIDRLTCVDCGLCIEVCGQGAIYQVSP
;
A
#
# COMPACT_ATOMS: atom_id res chain seq x y z
N MET A 1 15.66 10.48 32.42
CA MET A 1 16.23 9.13 32.20
C MET A 1 17.74 9.22 32.36
N SER A 2 18.41 8.17 32.83
CA SER A 2 19.86 8.15 33.02
C SER A 2 20.58 8.11 31.66
N GLU A 3 21.64 8.88 31.54
CA GLU A 3 22.56 8.87 30.40
C GLU A 3 23.05 7.43 30.11
N GLY A 4 22.97 6.96 28.86
CA GLY A 4 23.46 5.64 28.44
C GLY A 4 22.44 4.48 28.45
N GLU A 5 21.15 4.75 28.58
CA GLU A 5 20.10 3.73 28.40
C GLU A 5 20.15 3.08 27.00
N LYS A 6 19.90 1.77 26.94
CA LYS A 6 19.83 1.02 25.69
C LYS A 6 18.51 0.24 25.60
N ARG A 7 17.87 0.26 24.44
CA ARG A 7 16.64 -0.51 24.17
C ARG A 7 16.73 -1.23 22.83
N ILE A 8 16.09 -2.39 22.73
CA ILE A 8 15.85 -3.05 21.44
C ILE A 8 14.68 -2.31 20.81
N LEU A 9 14.92 -1.67 19.67
CA LEU A 9 13.94 -0.88 18.94
C LEU A 9 13.81 -1.39 17.51
N LEU A 10 12.60 -1.28 16.95
CA LEU A 10 12.38 -1.35 15.51
C LEU A 10 13.10 -0.17 14.82
N GLY A 11 13.48 -0.30 13.56
CA GLY A 11 14.07 0.78 12.77
C GLY A 11 13.27 2.08 12.78
N ASN A 12 11.97 2.00 12.57
CA ASN A 12 11.06 3.15 12.66
C ASN A 12 11.05 3.78 14.06
N GLU A 13 11.22 3.00 15.12
CA GLU A 13 11.34 3.50 16.48
C GLU A 13 12.72 4.14 16.73
N ALA A 14 13.78 3.62 16.11
CA ALA A 14 15.11 4.23 16.14
C ALA A 14 15.13 5.59 15.41
N ILE A 15 14.44 5.69 14.27
CA ILE A 15 14.22 6.96 13.56
C ILE A 15 13.43 7.93 14.45
N ALA A 16 12.33 7.49 15.06
CA ALA A 16 11.56 8.30 16.00
C ALA A 16 12.41 8.78 17.19
N ARG A 17 13.34 7.93 17.66
CA ARG A 17 14.30 8.30 18.69
C ARG A 17 15.26 9.38 18.20
N GLY A 18 15.82 9.25 16.99
CA GLY A 18 16.66 10.27 16.36
C GLY A 18 15.94 11.61 16.17
N ILE A 19 14.64 11.59 15.84
CA ILE A 19 13.80 12.80 15.71
C ILE A 19 13.70 13.54 17.04
N VAL A 20 13.40 12.84 18.15
CA VAL A 20 13.31 13.49 19.47
C VAL A 20 14.68 13.95 19.98
N GLU A 21 15.74 13.18 19.75
CA GLU A 21 17.13 13.55 20.08
C GLU A 21 17.62 14.76 19.28
N SER A 22 17.02 15.03 18.12
CA SER A 22 17.33 16.22 17.32
C SER A 22 16.60 17.48 17.79
N GLY A 23 15.78 17.40 18.84
CA GLY A 23 15.00 18.54 19.35
C GLY A 23 13.88 18.98 18.38
N CYS A 24 13.31 18.05 17.62
CA CYS A 24 12.18 18.31 16.74
C CYS A 24 10.97 18.83 17.54
N GLN A 25 10.31 19.88 17.05
CA GLN A 25 9.18 20.55 17.73
C GLN A 25 7.85 20.38 16.97
N PHE A 26 7.89 19.93 15.71
CA PHE A 26 6.71 19.70 14.88
C PHE A 26 6.93 18.44 14.03
N PHE A 27 6.04 17.47 14.14
CA PHE A 27 6.11 16.23 13.37
C PHE A 27 4.75 15.89 12.75
N ALA A 28 4.70 15.70 11.44
CA ALA A 28 3.48 15.30 10.73
C ALA A 28 3.74 14.07 9.87
N ALA A 29 2.72 13.27 9.62
CA ALA A 29 2.82 12.11 8.73
C ALA A 29 1.48 11.78 8.08
N TYR A 30 1.53 11.06 6.96
CA TYR A 30 0.39 10.30 6.45
C TYR A 30 0.66 8.80 6.62
N PRO A 31 -0.34 7.96 6.98
CA PRO A 31 -0.12 6.54 7.18
C PRO A 31 0.32 5.82 5.90
N GLY A 32 1.41 5.05 5.98
CA GLY A 32 1.90 4.26 4.85
C GLY A 32 3.08 3.38 5.25
N THR A 33 2.94 2.07 5.16
CA THR A 33 4.04 1.12 5.38
C THR A 33 5.10 1.33 4.29
N PRO A 34 6.40 1.39 4.63
CA PRO A 34 7.00 1.04 5.93
C PRO A 34 7.35 2.23 6.84
N SER A 35 6.63 3.34 6.77
CA SER A 35 6.86 4.54 7.61
C SER A 35 5.91 4.67 8.82
N SER A 36 4.81 3.92 8.83
CA SER A 36 3.67 4.09 9.75
C SER A 36 4.00 4.06 11.24
N GLU A 37 5.02 3.30 11.66
CA GLU A 37 5.37 3.10 13.06
C GLU A 37 6.18 4.27 13.66
N ILE A 38 6.70 5.18 12.82
CA ILE A 38 7.50 6.33 13.27
C ILE A 38 6.66 7.26 14.14
N LEU A 39 5.45 7.63 13.68
CA LEU A 39 4.61 8.58 14.41
C LEU A 39 4.18 8.05 15.79
N PRO A 40 3.62 6.83 15.93
CA PRO A 40 3.28 6.28 17.25
C PRO A 40 4.49 6.23 18.19
N ALA A 41 5.68 5.94 17.67
CA ALA A 41 6.91 5.94 18.45
C ALA A 41 7.31 7.36 18.90
N VAL A 42 7.16 8.39 18.06
CA VAL A 42 7.36 9.80 18.45
C VAL A 42 6.36 10.19 19.54
N VAL A 43 5.08 9.84 19.42
CA VAL A 43 4.06 10.09 20.46
C VAL A 43 4.44 9.42 21.78
N ARG A 44 4.92 8.17 21.73
CA ARG A 44 5.39 7.45 22.91
C ARG A 44 6.58 8.17 23.56
N PHE A 45 7.62 8.51 22.81
CA PHE A 45 8.79 9.21 23.35
C PHE A 45 8.47 10.62 23.85
N LYS A 46 7.53 11.33 23.20
CA LYS A 46 6.97 12.61 23.65
C LYS A 46 6.39 12.47 25.06
N LYS A 47 5.56 11.44 25.30
CA LYS A 47 4.93 11.16 26.61
C LYS A 47 5.96 10.73 27.65
N GLU A 48 6.87 9.81 27.29
CA GLU A 48 7.91 9.30 28.20
C GLU A 48 8.86 10.41 28.69
N ASN A 49 9.14 11.41 27.86
CA ASN A 49 10.13 12.47 28.15
C ASN A 49 9.47 13.84 28.43
N ASN A 50 8.13 13.91 28.48
CA ASN A 50 7.36 15.14 28.67
C ASN A 50 7.79 16.27 27.70
N LEU A 51 7.84 15.97 26.41
CA LEU A 51 8.31 16.88 25.37
C LEU A 51 7.16 17.71 24.78
N ASP A 52 7.45 18.96 24.44
CA ASP A 52 6.54 19.87 23.74
C ASP A 52 6.70 19.74 22.21
N ILE A 53 6.23 18.62 21.67
CA ILE A 53 6.24 18.32 20.24
C ILE A 53 4.79 18.28 19.73
N TYR A 54 4.49 19.09 18.72
CA TYR A 54 3.23 18.95 17.99
C TYR A 54 3.29 17.73 17.06
N VAL A 55 2.28 16.86 17.11
CA VAL A 55 2.25 15.61 16.33
C VAL A 55 0.88 15.41 15.69
N GLU A 56 0.84 15.12 14.39
CA GLU A 56 -0.43 14.87 13.68
C GLU A 56 -0.33 13.77 12.60
N TRP A 57 -1.44 13.04 12.43
CA TRP A 57 -1.77 12.33 11.20
C TRP A 57 -2.53 13.31 10.31
N SER A 58 -1.94 13.69 9.19
CA SER A 58 -2.57 14.61 8.23
C SER A 58 -3.47 13.83 7.27
N THR A 59 -4.28 14.53 6.48
CA THR A 59 -5.20 13.89 5.52
C THR A 59 -4.50 13.30 4.30
N ASN A 60 -3.35 13.86 3.90
CA ASN A 60 -2.46 13.34 2.87
C ASN A 60 -1.03 13.87 3.07
N GLU A 61 -0.08 13.36 2.29
CA GLU A 61 1.33 13.71 2.40
C GLU A 61 1.62 15.16 2.05
N LYS A 62 0.89 15.73 1.08
CA LYS A 62 1.05 17.14 0.71
C LYS A 62 0.74 18.05 1.91
N VAL A 63 -0.37 17.79 2.60
CA VAL A 63 -0.77 18.55 3.80
C VAL A 63 0.24 18.33 4.93
N ALA A 64 0.66 17.08 5.19
CA ALA A 64 1.68 16.78 6.20
C ALA A 64 2.99 17.53 5.94
N PHE A 65 3.45 17.52 4.68
CA PHE A 65 4.66 18.18 4.24
C PHE A 65 4.58 19.69 4.44
N GLU A 66 3.51 20.34 3.98
CA GLU A 66 3.35 21.79 4.08
C GLU A 66 3.21 22.27 5.53
N ASN A 67 2.46 21.55 6.36
CA ASN A 67 2.32 21.87 7.78
C ASN A 67 3.69 21.84 8.49
N ALA A 68 4.47 20.78 8.28
CA ALA A 68 5.80 20.66 8.87
C ALA A 68 6.81 21.66 8.26
N LEU A 69 6.75 21.90 6.94
CA LEU A 69 7.61 22.85 6.25
C LEU A 69 7.41 24.27 6.80
N VAL A 70 6.15 24.71 6.99
CA VAL A 70 5.86 26.05 7.51
C VAL A 70 6.34 26.20 8.96
N ALA A 71 6.28 25.15 9.78
CA ALA A 71 6.91 25.19 11.10
C ALA A 71 8.42 25.51 11.00
N SER A 72 9.12 24.94 10.01
CA SER A 72 10.54 25.25 9.75
C SER A 72 10.78 26.70 9.33
N TYR A 73 9.82 27.36 8.68
CA TYR A 73 9.93 28.78 8.30
C TYR A 73 9.89 29.71 9.52
N THR A 74 9.42 29.21 10.66
CA THR A 74 9.40 29.97 11.92
C THR A 74 10.66 29.78 12.76
N GLY A 75 11.63 28.99 12.28
CA GLY A 75 12.85 28.65 13.02
C GLY A 75 12.75 27.42 13.91
N LYS A 76 11.58 26.77 13.99
CA LYS A 76 11.40 25.48 14.70
C LYS A 76 11.99 24.34 13.89
N ARG A 77 12.52 23.32 14.57
CA ARG A 77 12.87 22.05 13.91
C ARG A 77 11.61 21.25 13.62
N ALA A 78 11.47 20.77 12.40
CA ALA A 78 10.30 20.03 11.95
C ALA A 78 10.70 18.81 11.12
N ALA A 79 9.87 17.77 11.16
CA ALA A 79 10.03 16.61 10.29
C ALA A 79 8.69 16.12 9.75
N VAL A 80 8.75 15.46 8.60
CA VAL A 80 7.60 14.79 8.00
C VAL A 80 7.98 13.36 7.63
N ALA A 81 7.09 12.40 7.86
CA ALA A 81 7.30 11.01 7.47
C ALA A 81 6.21 10.54 6.49
N MET A 82 6.65 9.80 5.47
CA MET A 82 5.80 9.16 4.47
C MET A 82 6.59 8.02 3.78
N LYS A 83 5.92 7.25 2.94
CA LYS A 83 6.59 6.32 2.01
C LYS A 83 6.95 7.00 0.69
N GLN A 84 7.77 6.36 -0.13
CA GLN A 84 8.27 6.89 -1.42
C GLN A 84 7.17 7.40 -2.35
N VAL A 85 6.04 6.68 -2.49
CA VAL A 85 4.93 7.16 -3.34
C VAL A 85 4.19 8.35 -2.74
N GLY A 86 4.22 8.49 -1.41
CA GLY A 86 3.68 9.64 -0.71
C GLY A 86 4.49 10.91 -0.99
N LEU A 87 5.81 10.77 -1.20
CA LEU A 87 6.63 11.89 -1.63
C LEU A 87 6.26 12.39 -3.04
N ASN A 88 5.66 11.54 -3.89
CA ASN A 88 5.09 11.99 -5.17
C ASN A 88 3.89 12.93 -4.95
N VAL A 89 3.02 12.61 -3.99
CA VAL A 89 1.88 13.47 -3.61
C VAL A 89 2.39 14.82 -3.07
N ALA A 90 3.53 14.81 -2.37
CA ALA A 90 4.22 16.00 -1.90
C ALA A 90 5.27 16.58 -2.87
N ALA A 91 5.31 16.16 -4.14
CA ALA A 91 6.37 16.57 -5.07
C ALA A 91 6.34 18.08 -5.37
N ASP A 92 5.14 18.67 -5.57
CA ASP A 92 5.00 20.10 -5.83
C ASP A 92 5.59 20.98 -4.70
N PRO A 93 5.19 20.80 -3.42
CA PRO A 93 5.82 21.56 -2.34
C PRO A 93 7.29 21.21 -2.14
N LEU A 94 7.74 19.97 -2.40
CA LEU A 94 9.17 19.59 -2.35
C LEU A 94 10.02 20.41 -3.33
N MET A 95 9.61 20.49 -4.59
CA MET A 95 10.32 21.24 -5.63
C MET A 95 10.44 22.73 -5.26
N SER A 96 9.36 23.30 -4.72
CA SER A 96 9.36 24.68 -4.25
C SER A 96 10.21 24.91 -3.00
N ALA A 97 10.20 23.95 -2.07
CA ALA A 97 10.92 24.04 -0.80
C ALA A 97 12.45 24.02 -1.00
N ALA A 98 12.97 23.33 -2.01
CA ALA A 98 14.40 23.36 -2.32
C ALA A 98 14.90 24.77 -2.66
N TYR A 99 14.07 25.59 -3.31
CA TYR A 99 14.42 26.96 -3.73
C TYR A 99 14.21 27.95 -2.58
N ILE A 100 13.04 27.87 -1.92
CA ILE A 100 12.69 28.76 -0.81
C ILE A 100 13.58 28.47 0.41
N GLY A 101 13.98 27.23 0.60
CA GLY A 101 14.75 26.77 1.75
C GLY A 101 13.96 26.83 3.05
N THR A 102 14.67 26.72 4.16
CA THR A 102 14.11 26.69 5.53
C THR A 102 14.87 27.62 6.48
N ILE A 103 14.40 27.78 7.72
CA ILE A 103 15.15 28.51 8.77
C ILE A 103 15.53 27.57 9.90
N GLY A 104 14.55 26.88 10.46
CA GLY A 104 14.76 25.71 11.30
C GLY A 104 15.04 24.48 10.44
N GLY A 105 15.58 23.45 11.07
CA GLY A 105 15.93 22.22 10.37
C GLY A 105 14.66 21.50 9.93
N PHE A 106 14.64 21.05 8.68
CA PHE A 106 13.52 20.33 8.10
C PHE A 106 14.00 19.03 7.47
N VAL A 107 13.57 17.91 8.05
CA VAL A 107 13.93 16.58 7.59
C VAL A 107 12.70 15.84 7.07
N ILE A 108 12.84 15.31 5.86
CA ILE A 108 11.83 14.48 5.19
C ILE A 108 12.27 13.03 5.33
N ILE A 109 11.49 12.22 6.03
CA ILE A 109 11.71 10.77 6.10
C ILE A 109 10.84 10.12 5.03
N SER A 110 11.48 9.61 3.97
CA SER A 110 10.82 8.92 2.87
C SER A 110 11.28 7.47 2.87
N CYS A 111 10.43 6.57 3.36
CA CYS A 111 10.75 5.15 3.44
C CYS A 111 10.47 4.46 2.09
N ASP A 112 11.47 3.83 1.49
CA ASP A 112 11.33 3.09 0.23
C ASP A 112 10.93 1.62 0.49
N ASP A 113 10.15 1.04 -0.42
CA ASP A 113 9.60 -0.34 -0.36
C ASP A 113 10.04 -1.15 -1.60
N PRO A 114 11.33 -1.54 -1.69
CA PRO A 114 11.82 -2.44 -2.73
C PRO A 114 11.24 -3.85 -2.56
N GLY A 115 10.95 -4.53 -3.66
CA GLY A 115 10.21 -5.79 -3.68
C GLY A 115 8.72 -5.65 -3.40
N PRO A 116 8.07 -4.62 -3.96
CA PRO A 116 7.05 -3.79 -3.30
C PRO A 116 6.04 -4.64 -2.51
N PHE A 117 6.21 -4.68 -1.19
CA PHE A 117 5.41 -5.53 -0.31
C PHE A 117 4.06 -4.91 0.02
N SER A 118 4.00 -3.58 0.03
CA SER A 118 2.82 -2.79 0.41
C SER A 118 2.58 -1.58 -0.51
N SER A 119 3.30 -1.52 -1.63
CA SER A 119 3.28 -0.44 -2.61
C SER A 119 2.87 -0.93 -3.99
N GLN A 120 2.34 -0.04 -4.81
CA GLN A 120 1.93 -0.36 -6.19
C GLN A 120 3.11 -0.34 -7.17
N THR A 121 4.20 0.33 -6.80
CA THR A 121 5.40 0.51 -7.62
C THR A 121 6.65 0.50 -6.74
N GLU A 122 7.76 0.02 -7.29
CA GLU A 122 9.09 0.28 -6.77
C GLU A 122 9.56 1.64 -7.26
N GLN A 123 10.08 2.46 -6.36
CA GLN A 123 10.64 3.78 -6.69
C GLN A 123 11.85 4.04 -5.82
N ASP A 124 12.74 4.91 -6.31
CA ASP A 124 13.95 5.30 -5.60
C ASP A 124 13.91 6.78 -5.23
N THR A 125 13.75 7.07 -3.94
CA THR A 125 13.71 8.44 -3.44
C THR A 125 14.98 9.24 -3.81
N ARG A 126 16.13 8.60 -4.02
CA ARG A 126 17.39 9.30 -4.34
C ARG A 126 17.30 10.00 -5.70
N PHE A 127 16.57 9.45 -6.67
CA PHE A 127 16.31 10.14 -7.94
C PHE A 127 15.40 11.36 -7.78
N MET A 128 14.33 11.23 -7.00
CA MET A 128 13.47 12.37 -6.68
C MET A 128 14.27 13.48 -6.00
N ALA A 129 15.18 13.12 -5.10
CA ALA A 129 16.06 14.06 -4.42
C ALA A 129 17.07 14.73 -5.36
N MET A 130 17.69 13.98 -6.29
CA MET A 130 18.55 14.53 -7.34
C MET A 130 17.79 15.53 -8.22
N PHE A 131 16.57 15.17 -8.62
CA PHE A 131 15.71 16.03 -9.43
C PHE A 131 15.30 17.30 -8.67
N ALA A 132 14.89 17.16 -7.41
CA ALA A 132 14.53 18.26 -6.52
C ALA A 132 15.72 19.08 -6.02
N LYS A 133 16.97 18.61 -6.21
CA LYS A 133 18.19 19.23 -5.69
C LYS A 133 18.23 19.29 -4.15
N VAL A 134 17.83 18.20 -3.49
CA VAL A 134 17.75 18.08 -2.02
C VAL A 134 18.72 17.00 -1.51
N PRO A 135 19.58 17.28 -0.50
CA PRO A 135 20.50 16.29 0.07
C PRO A 135 19.81 15.05 0.66
N VAL A 136 20.47 13.91 0.60
CA VAL A 136 19.99 12.60 1.04
C VAL A 136 20.97 11.92 1.97
N PHE A 137 20.44 11.38 3.06
CA PHE A 137 21.10 10.43 3.96
C PHE A 137 20.47 9.05 3.76
N ASP A 138 21.29 8.04 3.50
CA ASP A 138 20.91 6.68 3.10
C ASP A 138 21.48 5.67 4.11
N PRO A 139 20.79 5.42 5.24
CA PRO A 139 21.28 4.58 6.32
C PRO A 139 21.33 3.10 5.95
N ALA A 140 22.31 2.37 6.49
CA ALA A 140 22.47 0.93 6.29
C ALA A 140 21.80 0.07 7.37
N ASN A 141 21.41 0.66 8.50
CA ASN A 141 20.81 -0.04 9.65
C ASN A 141 20.07 0.93 10.59
N PRO A 142 19.24 0.44 11.53
CA PRO A 142 18.50 1.26 12.49
C PRO A 142 19.35 2.25 13.30
N LYS A 143 20.52 1.84 13.79
CA LYS A 143 21.42 2.69 14.57
C LYS A 143 21.93 3.87 13.75
N GLU A 144 22.39 3.60 12.53
CA GLU A 144 22.84 4.66 11.64
C GLU A 144 21.71 5.61 11.27
N ALA A 145 20.48 5.10 11.05
CA ALA A 145 19.33 5.94 10.82
C ALA A 145 19.12 6.93 11.99
N GLN A 146 19.15 6.47 13.24
CA GLN A 146 19.10 7.34 14.42
C GLN A 146 20.23 8.38 14.44
N GLU A 147 21.47 7.96 14.21
CA GLU A 147 22.67 8.81 14.30
C GLU A 147 22.74 9.86 13.17
N MET A 148 22.16 9.60 12.01
CA MET A 148 22.10 10.53 10.88
C MET A 148 21.11 11.68 11.09
N LEU A 149 20.06 11.53 11.92
CA LEU A 149 19.04 12.58 12.11
C LEU A 149 19.62 13.89 12.66
N PRO A 150 20.40 13.90 13.76
CA PRO A 150 20.99 15.14 14.27
C PRO A 150 21.84 15.85 13.20
N ILE A 151 22.63 15.09 12.43
CA ILE A 151 23.46 15.62 11.34
C ILE A 151 22.58 16.23 10.25
N ALA A 152 21.49 15.55 9.86
CA ALA A 152 20.56 16.04 8.85
C ALA A 152 19.85 17.33 9.28
N PHE A 153 19.42 17.43 10.53
CA PHE A 153 18.81 18.66 11.08
C PHE A 153 19.81 19.81 11.12
N ASP A 154 21.03 19.57 11.58
CA ASP A 154 22.08 20.60 11.66
C ASP A 154 22.49 21.08 10.26
N LEU A 155 22.64 20.16 9.30
CA LEU A 155 22.92 20.49 7.89
C LEU A 155 21.78 21.34 7.30
N SER A 156 20.52 20.94 7.54
CA SER A 156 19.34 21.66 7.07
C SER A 156 19.30 23.09 7.60
N GLU A 157 19.56 23.30 8.90
CA GLU A 157 19.62 24.64 9.51
C GLU A 157 20.77 25.47 8.95
N LYS A 158 21.97 24.89 8.86
CA LYS A 158 23.18 25.57 8.41
C LYS A 158 23.06 26.08 6.98
N TYR A 159 22.54 25.26 6.08
CA TYR A 159 22.41 25.59 4.66
C TYR A 159 21.02 26.10 4.28
N GLN A 160 20.07 26.15 5.22
CA GLN A 160 18.70 26.58 5.00
C GLN A 160 18.07 25.83 3.81
N ILE A 161 18.09 24.50 3.86
CA ILE A 161 17.61 23.60 2.80
C ILE A 161 16.91 22.39 3.44
N PRO A 162 15.82 21.87 2.86
CA PRO A 162 15.29 20.56 3.25
C PRO A 162 16.36 19.47 3.12
N VAL A 163 16.26 18.40 3.91
CA VAL A 163 17.12 17.22 3.80
C VAL A 163 16.25 15.97 3.85
N ILE A 164 16.60 14.96 3.07
CA ILE A 164 15.92 13.67 3.04
C ILE A 164 16.73 12.65 3.84
N LEU A 165 16.05 11.88 4.68
CA LEU A 165 16.51 10.58 5.17
C LEU A 165 15.72 9.49 4.46
N ARG A 166 16.42 8.56 3.83
CA ARG A 166 15.82 7.48 3.03
C ARG A 166 16.17 6.11 3.62
N PRO A 167 15.40 5.60 4.58
CA PRO A 167 15.48 4.18 4.91
C PRO A 167 14.76 3.33 3.86
N VAL A 168 15.19 2.08 3.69
CA VAL A 168 14.43 1.03 2.98
C VAL A 168 13.68 0.15 3.99
N LEU A 169 12.74 -0.68 3.52
CA LEU A 169 11.96 -1.62 4.33
C LEU A 169 12.80 -2.37 5.38
N ARG A 170 13.96 -2.95 4.99
CA ARG A 170 14.85 -3.65 5.92
C ARG A 170 15.39 -2.78 7.04
N VAL A 171 15.70 -1.52 6.76
CA VAL A 171 16.14 -0.58 7.79
C VAL A 171 14.97 -0.22 8.68
N SER A 172 13.80 0.08 8.10
CA SER A 172 12.58 0.47 8.81
C SER A 172 12.05 -0.63 9.75
N HIS A 173 12.11 -1.90 9.35
CA HIS A 173 11.53 -3.03 10.09
C HIS A 173 12.56 -3.96 10.76
N ALA A 174 13.86 -3.71 10.65
CA ALA A 174 14.86 -4.41 11.45
C ALA A 174 14.77 -4.02 12.93
N GLN A 175 15.24 -4.90 13.81
CA GLN A 175 15.41 -4.60 15.23
C GLN A 175 16.90 -4.52 15.58
N GLN A 176 17.26 -3.53 16.39
CA GLN A 176 18.63 -3.35 16.86
C GLN A 176 18.63 -2.78 18.28
N THR A 177 19.70 -3.05 19.04
CA THR A 177 19.96 -2.35 20.29
C THR A 177 20.41 -0.92 20.01
N ILE A 178 19.61 0.06 20.44
CA ILE A 178 19.80 1.48 20.24
C ILE A 178 20.20 2.14 21.56
N ALA A 179 21.27 2.93 21.55
CA ALA A 179 21.70 3.74 22.69
C ALA A 179 21.02 5.10 22.66
N PHE A 180 20.53 5.55 23.81
CA PHE A 180 19.81 6.81 23.94
C PHE A 180 20.78 7.95 24.26
N HIS A 181 20.75 8.99 23.44
CA HIS A 181 21.48 10.24 23.63
C HIS A 181 20.62 11.29 24.35
N PRO A 182 21.22 12.29 24.99
CA PRO A 182 20.48 13.38 25.62
C PRO A 182 19.56 14.11 24.64
N ILE A 183 18.32 14.38 25.06
CA ILE A 183 17.38 15.19 24.27
C ILE A 183 17.64 16.67 24.58
N PRO A 184 17.99 17.51 23.58
CA PRO A 184 18.24 18.92 23.82
C PRO A 184 16.94 19.64 24.16
N LYS A 185 16.99 20.56 25.14
CA LYS A 185 15.90 21.50 25.39
C LYS A 185 15.94 22.61 24.34
N MET A 186 15.01 22.58 23.39
CA MET A 186 14.89 23.62 22.38
C MET A 186 13.94 24.72 22.84
N GLU A 187 14.50 25.87 23.21
CA GLU A 187 13.73 27.06 23.63
C GLU A 187 13.41 28.02 22.47
N LYS A 188 13.72 27.65 21.22
CA LYS A 188 13.44 28.49 20.04
C LYS A 188 11.94 28.77 19.94
N LYS A 189 11.58 30.04 20.09
CA LYS A 189 10.21 30.55 19.86
C LYS A 189 9.97 30.73 18.36
N ALA A 190 8.75 30.43 17.92
CA ALA A 190 8.35 30.62 16.54
C ALA A 190 8.43 32.10 16.14
N ARG A 191 9.13 32.40 15.05
CA ARG A 191 9.21 33.73 14.44
C ARG A 191 9.28 33.61 12.93
N PHE A 192 8.21 33.96 12.23
CA PHE A 192 8.21 34.07 10.78
C PHE A 192 8.83 35.42 10.35
N PRO A 193 9.97 35.44 9.63
CA PRO A 193 10.55 36.69 9.17
C PRO A 193 9.81 37.22 7.95
N HIS A 194 9.56 38.52 7.91
CA HIS A 194 8.98 39.17 6.74
C HIS A 194 10.03 39.34 5.63
N ASP A 195 10.03 38.42 4.65
CA ASP A 195 10.88 38.46 3.45
C ASP A 195 10.09 38.01 2.20
N PRO A 196 9.34 38.92 1.55
CA PRO A 196 8.53 38.60 0.38
C PRO A 196 9.36 38.12 -0.82
N GLN A 197 10.63 38.51 -0.93
CA GLN A 197 11.51 38.10 -2.01
C GLN A 197 11.84 36.60 -1.93
N ARG A 198 11.82 36.05 -0.71
CA ARG A 198 12.00 34.63 -0.44
C ARG A 198 10.68 33.87 -0.41
N TRP A 199 9.72 34.31 0.41
CA TRP A 199 8.49 33.55 0.70
C TRP A 199 7.41 33.66 -0.38
N SER A 200 7.40 34.78 -1.12
CA SER A 200 6.47 35.05 -2.23
C SER A 200 7.26 35.30 -3.53
N ALA A 201 8.35 34.55 -3.71
CA ALA A 201 9.32 34.77 -4.77
C ALA A 201 8.68 34.72 -6.17
N THR A 202 8.64 35.87 -6.84
CA THR A 202 8.29 36.00 -8.25
C THR A 202 9.41 35.44 -9.15
N PRO A 203 9.20 35.26 -10.47
CA PRO A 203 10.16 34.57 -11.33
C PRO A 203 11.62 35.07 -11.24
N ARG A 204 11.84 36.39 -11.12
CA ARG A 204 13.19 36.96 -10.94
C ARG A 204 13.86 36.47 -9.66
N TYR A 205 13.14 36.46 -8.54
CA TYR A 205 13.69 36.00 -7.27
C TYR A 205 13.84 34.47 -7.23
N ARG A 206 12.94 33.72 -7.87
CA ARG A 206 13.09 32.26 -8.05
C ARG A 206 14.38 31.90 -8.77
N PHE A 207 14.73 32.63 -9.83
CA PHE A 207 16.02 32.46 -10.51
C PHE A 207 17.22 32.72 -9.58
N MET A 208 17.16 33.74 -8.74
CA MET A 208 18.21 34.04 -7.76
C MET A 208 18.32 32.96 -6.68
N LEU A 209 17.19 32.50 -6.14
CA LEU A 209 17.14 31.40 -5.19
C LEU A 209 17.72 30.10 -5.79
N HIS A 210 17.45 29.82 -7.07
CA HIS A 210 18.05 28.67 -7.75
C HIS A 210 19.58 28.77 -7.86
N LYS A 211 20.13 29.95 -8.17
CA LYS A 211 21.60 30.16 -8.13
C LYS A 211 22.16 29.88 -6.75
N GLN A 212 21.50 30.37 -5.70
CA GLN A 212 21.89 30.13 -4.32
C GLN A 212 21.82 28.63 -3.97
N LEU A 213 20.77 27.93 -4.39
CA LEU A 213 20.63 26.48 -4.21
C LEU A 213 21.82 25.71 -4.81
N ASN A 214 22.22 26.02 -6.04
CA ASN A 214 23.36 25.36 -6.67
C ASN A 214 24.69 25.62 -5.92
N LEU A 215 24.90 26.84 -5.42
CA LEU A 215 26.06 27.17 -4.59
C LEU A 215 26.04 26.46 -3.23
N LYS A 216 24.86 26.35 -2.61
CA LYS A 216 24.67 25.60 -1.35
C LYS A 216 25.02 24.12 -1.56
N LEU A 217 24.52 23.50 -2.63
CA LEU A 217 24.80 22.09 -2.92
C LEU A 217 26.29 21.80 -3.11
N GLN A 218 27.05 22.71 -3.73
CA GLN A 218 28.50 22.57 -3.84
C GLN A 218 29.17 22.53 -2.47
N LYS A 219 28.80 23.45 -1.57
CA LYS A 219 29.34 23.50 -0.20
C LYS A 219 28.93 22.29 0.63
N ILE A 220 27.68 21.85 0.51
CA ILE A 220 27.18 20.63 1.17
C ILE A 220 27.96 19.42 0.68
N ALA A 221 28.20 19.29 -0.62
CA ALA A 221 29.00 18.19 -1.17
C ALA A 221 30.40 18.18 -0.56
N GLU A 222 31.08 19.33 -0.46
CA GLU A 222 32.39 19.44 0.17
C GLU A 222 32.39 19.03 1.64
N GLU A 223 31.36 19.42 2.39
CA GLU A 223 31.23 19.09 3.81
C GLU A 223 30.93 17.60 4.04
N LEU A 224 29.97 17.02 3.31
CA LEU A 224 29.64 15.59 3.41
C LEU A 224 30.79 14.69 2.94
N ASN A 225 31.60 15.16 1.98
CA ASN A 225 32.83 14.49 1.56
C ASN A 225 33.88 14.41 2.67
N ALA A 226 33.88 15.38 3.58
CA ALA A 226 34.83 15.45 4.68
C ALA A 226 34.35 14.70 5.95
N MET A 227 33.19 14.04 5.90
CA MET A 227 32.60 13.33 7.04
C MET A 227 32.83 11.81 6.94
N PRO A 228 33.85 11.27 7.61
CA PRO A 228 34.14 9.83 7.59
C PRO A 228 33.10 8.99 8.33
N SER A 229 32.19 9.61 9.10
CA SER A 229 31.06 8.92 9.72
C SER A 229 29.97 8.52 8.71
N LEU A 230 29.94 9.17 7.54
CA LEU A 230 28.92 8.94 6.50
C LEU A 230 29.51 8.22 5.29
N ASN A 231 30.69 8.65 4.83
CA ASN A 231 31.34 8.11 3.64
C ASN A 231 32.76 7.67 4.01
N PHE A 232 33.03 6.37 3.95
CA PHE A 232 34.34 5.82 4.35
C PHE A 232 34.69 4.54 3.61
N ILE A 233 35.98 4.24 3.57
CA ILE A 233 36.50 2.99 3.03
C ILE A 233 36.77 2.05 4.20
N GLU A 234 36.12 0.89 4.19
CA GLU A 234 36.44 -0.23 5.05
C GLU A 234 37.51 -1.10 4.37
N ASN A 235 38.51 -1.54 5.15
CA ASN A 235 39.65 -2.34 4.66
C ASN A 235 40.42 -1.66 3.52
N ASP A 236 40.77 -0.37 3.67
CA ASP A 236 41.44 0.40 2.60
C ASP A 236 42.79 -0.23 2.19
N LEU A 237 42.90 -0.60 0.92
CA LEU A 237 44.10 -1.19 0.32
C LEU A 237 44.74 -0.17 -0.64
N GLU A 238 46.07 -0.21 -0.79
CA GLU A 238 46.75 0.66 -1.77
C GLU A 238 46.34 0.33 -3.22
N LYS A 239 46.18 -0.96 -3.51
CA LYS A 239 45.68 -1.50 -4.79
C LYS A 239 44.85 -2.75 -4.52
N ALA A 240 43.73 -2.88 -5.22
CA ALA A 240 42.85 -4.03 -5.12
C ALA A 240 42.47 -4.53 -6.52
N THR A 241 42.41 -5.85 -6.71
CA THR A 241 41.87 -6.45 -7.95
C THR A 241 40.37 -6.16 -8.05
N PHE A 242 39.67 -6.22 -6.92
CA PHE A 242 38.22 -6.06 -6.85
C PHE A 242 37.86 -5.22 -5.64
N GLY A 243 36.95 -4.26 -5.81
CA GLY A 243 36.40 -3.44 -4.73
C GLY A 243 34.88 -3.31 -4.85
N ILE A 244 34.23 -2.87 -3.77
CA ILE A 244 32.78 -2.68 -3.73
C ILE A 244 32.47 -1.23 -3.36
N ILE A 245 31.54 -0.59 -4.05
CA ILE A 245 30.92 0.67 -3.62
C ILE A 245 29.48 0.35 -3.24
N ALA A 246 29.05 0.69 -2.04
CA ALA A 246 27.72 0.34 -1.57
C ALA A 246 27.02 1.49 -0.83
N GLY A 247 25.75 1.71 -1.14
CA GLY A 247 24.88 2.70 -0.48
C GLY A 247 23.83 2.02 0.40
N GLY A 248 23.43 2.68 1.49
CA GLY A 248 22.37 2.20 2.38
C GLY A 248 22.52 0.73 2.78
N ILE A 249 21.45 -0.04 2.67
CA ILE A 249 21.42 -1.47 3.04
C ILE A 249 22.42 -2.33 2.27
N GLY A 250 22.79 -1.94 1.04
CA GLY A 250 23.75 -2.66 0.22
C GLY A 250 25.12 -2.80 0.89
N TYR A 251 25.51 -1.80 1.70
CA TYR A 251 26.74 -1.85 2.50
C TYR A 251 26.67 -2.91 3.61
N ALA A 252 25.54 -2.99 4.32
CA ALA A 252 25.36 -3.99 5.38
C ALA A 252 25.40 -5.41 4.82
N ILE A 253 24.69 -5.64 3.69
CA ILE A 253 24.68 -6.93 2.98
C ILE A 253 26.08 -7.32 2.53
N ALA A 254 26.82 -6.40 1.89
CA ALA A 254 28.17 -6.67 1.42
C ALA A 254 29.11 -7.08 2.56
N ARG A 255 29.06 -6.33 3.68
CA ARG A 255 29.92 -6.58 4.83
C ARG A 255 29.69 -7.97 5.44
N ASP A 256 28.42 -8.36 5.60
CA ASP A 256 28.06 -9.65 6.18
C ASP A 256 28.50 -10.80 5.26
N ILE A 257 28.27 -10.67 3.94
CA ILE A 257 28.68 -11.68 2.93
C ILE A 257 30.20 -11.84 2.85
N LEU A 258 30.96 -10.74 2.82
CA LEU A 258 32.42 -10.82 2.76
C LEU A 258 33.01 -11.50 4.01
N ALA A 259 32.40 -11.29 5.17
CA ALA A 259 32.78 -11.95 6.42
C ALA A 259 32.48 -13.46 6.37
N GLU A 260 31.33 -13.86 5.83
CA GLU A 260 30.97 -15.28 5.64
C GLU A 260 31.90 -15.99 4.66
N LEU A 261 32.26 -15.32 3.56
CA LEU A 261 33.23 -15.80 2.56
C LEU A 261 34.67 -15.86 3.08
N GLY A 262 34.97 -15.17 4.19
CA GLY A 262 36.31 -15.10 4.80
C GLY A 262 37.29 -14.22 4.03
N ILE A 263 36.79 -13.30 3.20
CA ILE A 263 37.57 -12.41 2.32
C ILE A 263 37.41 -10.93 2.67
N GLN A 264 36.87 -10.63 3.86
CA GLN A 264 36.61 -9.27 4.30
C GLN A 264 37.85 -8.38 4.31
N LYS A 265 39.06 -8.94 4.45
CA LYS A 265 40.32 -8.18 4.43
C LYS A 265 40.90 -7.99 3.03
N ASP A 266 40.41 -8.73 2.04
CA ASP A 266 40.97 -8.79 0.69
C ASP A 266 40.23 -7.84 -0.27
N ILE A 267 38.99 -7.46 0.06
CA ILE A 267 38.12 -6.61 -0.77
C ILE A 267 37.77 -5.34 0.00
N PRO A 268 38.26 -4.15 -0.43
CA PRO A 268 37.87 -2.90 0.20
C PRO A 268 36.43 -2.53 -0.18
N ILE A 269 35.70 -1.91 0.75
CA ILE A 269 34.33 -1.42 0.53
C ILE A 269 34.29 0.09 0.76
N LEU A 270 33.89 0.85 -0.24
CA LEU A 270 33.52 2.26 -0.07
C LEU A 270 32.02 2.36 0.27
N LYS A 271 31.73 2.73 1.51
CA LYS A 271 30.37 3.05 1.95
C LYS A 271 29.99 4.47 1.51
N ILE A 272 28.79 4.59 0.93
CA ILE A 272 28.16 5.86 0.58
C ILE A 272 26.92 6.07 1.45
N GLY A 273 27.04 6.88 2.50
CA GLY A 273 25.91 7.27 3.35
C GLY A 273 25.13 8.47 2.81
N THR A 274 25.69 9.20 1.85
CA THR A 274 25.06 10.37 1.23
C THR A 274 25.12 10.29 -0.30
N PRO A 275 24.18 9.60 -0.95
CA PRO A 275 24.20 9.38 -2.41
C PRO A 275 24.00 10.67 -3.21
N PHE A 276 23.42 11.70 -2.59
CA PHE A 276 23.31 13.04 -3.16
C PHE A 276 23.38 14.11 -2.05
N PRO A 277 24.19 15.18 -2.19
CA PRO A 277 25.20 15.40 -3.23
C PRO A 277 26.27 14.31 -3.25
N PHE A 278 26.66 13.90 -4.45
CA PHE A 278 27.52 12.73 -4.66
C PHE A 278 28.99 12.97 -4.29
N PRO A 279 29.63 12.04 -3.56
CA PRO A 279 31.01 12.19 -3.14
C PRO A 279 32.05 11.85 -4.21
N ALA A 280 32.03 12.61 -5.31
CA ALA A 280 32.80 12.32 -6.52
C ALA A 280 34.31 12.13 -6.27
N LYS A 281 34.94 12.95 -5.42
CA LYS A 281 36.39 12.86 -5.15
C LYS A 281 36.77 11.55 -4.45
N ALA A 282 36.00 11.14 -3.45
CA ALA A 282 36.23 9.91 -2.71
C ALA A 282 36.00 8.68 -3.61
N VAL A 283 34.93 8.71 -4.39
CA VAL A 283 34.60 7.63 -5.34
C VAL A 283 35.65 7.50 -6.44
N GLU A 284 36.07 8.60 -7.07
CA GLU A 284 37.13 8.56 -8.09
C GLU A 284 38.47 8.05 -7.54
N ALA A 285 38.82 8.44 -6.31
CA ALA A 285 40.03 7.95 -5.64
C ALA A 285 39.95 6.43 -5.39
N PHE A 286 38.81 5.93 -4.91
CA PHE A 286 38.58 4.51 -4.69
C PHE A 286 38.61 3.70 -6.00
N ILE A 287 37.91 4.19 -7.03
CA ILE A 287 37.88 3.58 -8.36
C ILE A 287 39.30 3.46 -8.91
N ARG A 288 40.17 4.47 -8.78
CA ARG A 288 41.57 4.41 -9.26
C ARG A 288 42.40 3.30 -8.61
N LYS A 289 42.11 2.92 -7.36
CA LYS A 289 42.80 1.84 -6.64
C LYS A 289 42.37 0.44 -7.09
N CYS A 290 41.19 0.32 -7.70
CA CYS A 290 40.56 -0.96 -8.05
C CYS A 290 40.70 -1.28 -9.55
N VAL A 291 40.99 -2.54 -9.88
CA VAL A 291 40.94 -3.03 -11.28
C VAL A 291 39.48 -3.23 -11.73
N HIS A 292 38.64 -3.74 -10.84
CA HIS A 292 37.20 -3.93 -11.03
C HIS A 292 36.41 -3.43 -9.81
N VAL A 293 35.20 -2.92 -10.02
CA VAL A 293 34.33 -2.41 -8.96
C VAL A 293 32.90 -2.91 -9.14
N LEU A 294 32.31 -3.44 -8.08
CA LEU A 294 30.87 -3.75 -8.01
C LEU A 294 30.14 -2.62 -7.28
N ILE A 295 29.03 -2.13 -7.86
CA ILE A 295 28.13 -1.18 -7.21
C ILE A 295 26.95 -1.93 -6.61
N LEU A 296 26.73 -1.74 -5.31
CA LEU A 296 25.58 -2.28 -4.59
C LEU A 296 24.70 -1.13 -4.12
N GLU A 297 23.60 -0.93 -4.84
CA GLU A 297 22.57 0.03 -4.48
C GLU A 297 21.18 -0.49 -4.82
N GLU A 298 20.21 0.05 -4.10
CA GLU A 298 18.79 -0.30 -4.18
C GLU A 298 18.01 1.01 -4.13
N THR A 299 17.03 1.29 -4.99
CA THR A 299 16.33 0.43 -5.98
C THR A 299 16.85 0.70 -7.41
N GLU A 300 17.42 1.87 -7.65
CA GLU A 300 17.84 2.34 -8.97
C GLU A 300 19.36 2.63 -9.02
N PRO A 301 20.00 2.74 -10.20
CA PRO A 301 21.44 2.97 -10.35
C PRO A 301 21.88 4.43 -10.08
N VAL A 302 21.48 5.03 -8.96
CA VAL A 302 21.71 6.45 -8.65
C VAL A 302 23.19 6.79 -8.40
N ILE A 303 23.90 5.96 -7.65
CA ILE A 303 25.35 6.06 -7.43
C ILE A 303 26.07 5.74 -8.74
N GLU A 304 25.69 4.64 -9.37
CA GLU A 304 26.30 4.15 -10.59
C GLU A 304 26.24 5.21 -11.70
N LEU A 305 25.08 5.82 -11.97
CA LEU A 305 24.88 6.85 -13.00
C LEU A 305 25.76 8.09 -12.84
N GLN A 306 26.18 8.41 -11.61
CA GLN A 306 27.03 9.58 -11.32
C GLN A 306 28.52 9.30 -11.54
N ILE A 307 28.91 8.02 -11.71
CA ILE A 307 30.29 7.60 -12.00
C ILE A 307 30.58 7.73 -13.50
N ARG A 308 31.69 8.41 -13.83
CA ARG A 308 32.12 8.66 -15.22
C ARG A 308 32.79 7.45 -15.89
N ASP A 309 33.66 6.75 -15.17
CA ASP A 309 34.36 5.57 -15.70
C ASP A 309 33.48 4.33 -15.58
N LYS A 310 32.98 3.84 -16.72
CA LYS A 310 32.09 2.66 -16.78
C LYS A 310 32.82 1.37 -17.15
N LEU A 311 34.08 1.42 -17.58
CA LEU A 311 34.76 0.27 -18.20
C LEU A 311 35.06 -0.87 -17.22
N LYS A 312 35.07 -0.57 -15.93
CA LYS A 312 35.39 -1.52 -14.87
C LYS A 312 34.32 -1.63 -13.79
N ILE A 313 33.12 -1.11 -14.08
CA ILE A 313 32.00 -1.10 -13.16
C ILE A 313 31.06 -2.25 -13.51
N TYR A 314 30.65 -2.98 -12.48
CA TYR A 314 29.59 -3.99 -12.52
C TYR A 314 28.47 -3.50 -11.60
N GLY A 315 27.22 -3.70 -11.97
CA GLY A 315 26.09 -3.13 -11.23
C GLY A 315 24.75 -3.44 -11.86
N ARG A 316 23.83 -2.47 -11.81
CA ARG A 316 22.49 -2.62 -12.40
C ARG A 316 22.53 -2.36 -13.91
N LEU A 317 23.35 -1.41 -14.37
CA LEU A 317 23.38 -1.03 -15.80
C LEU A 317 23.93 -2.11 -16.72
N ASP A 318 24.76 -3.04 -16.22
CA ASP A 318 25.27 -4.19 -16.98
C ASP A 318 24.49 -5.49 -16.72
N GLY A 319 23.46 -5.44 -15.87
CA GLY A 319 22.62 -6.59 -15.50
C GLY A 319 23.24 -7.55 -14.48
N MET A 320 24.38 -7.20 -13.86
CA MET A 320 24.99 -8.04 -12.83
C MET A 320 24.18 -8.07 -11.53
N ILE A 321 23.56 -6.93 -11.21
CA ILE A 321 22.56 -6.78 -10.15
C ILE A 321 21.19 -6.67 -10.82
N PRO A 322 20.17 -7.44 -10.40
CA PRO A 322 18.80 -7.31 -10.93
C PRO A 322 18.28 -5.88 -10.84
N ASN A 323 17.49 -5.44 -11.82
CA ASN A 323 16.91 -4.09 -11.82
C ASN A 323 15.66 -3.99 -10.93
N GLU A 324 14.95 -5.09 -10.74
CA GLU A 324 13.70 -5.16 -9.98
C GLU A 324 13.86 -5.97 -8.69
N GLY A 325 13.02 -5.67 -7.72
CA GLY A 325 12.97 -6.37 -6.45
C GLY A 325 14.04 -5.94 -5.45
N GLU A 326 13.90 -6.51 -4.25
CA GLU A 326 14.83 -6.30 -3.15
C GLU A 326 16.17 -7.01 -3.41
N MET A 327 17.26 -6.37 -2.97
CA MET A 327 18.60 -6.93 -2.96
C MET A 327 18.71 -8.01 -1.89
N LEU A 328 18.29 -9.23 -2.23
CA LEU A 328 18.36 -10.37 -1.33
C LEU A 328 19.83 -10.81 -1.10
N PRO A 329 20.24 -11.10 0.16
CA PRO A 329 21.60 -11.54 0.47
C PRO A 329 22.07 -12.75 -0.35
N GLU A 330 21.18 -13.67 -0.68
CA GLU A 330 21.47 -14.87 -1.47
C GLU A 330 21.89 -14.53 -2.90
N VAL A 331 21.20 -13.57 -3.52
CA VAL A 331 21.51 -13.08 -4.87
C VAL A 331 22.88 -12.41 -4.87
N ILE A 332 23.15 -11.55 -3.88
CA ILE A 332 24.43 -10.84 -3.78
C ILE A 332 25.59 -11.79 -3.46
N THR A 333 25.34 -12.82 -2.65
CA THR A 333 26.35 -13.86 -2.34
C THR A 333 26.80 -14.57 -3.60
N GLN A 334 25.85 -14.93 -4.47
CA GLN A 334 26.15 -15.56 -5.76
C GLN A 334 26.94 -14.62 -6.67
N VAL A 335 26.52 -13.35 -6.81
CA VAL A 335 27.19 -12.33 -7.62
C VAL A 335 28.64 -12.11 -7.16
N ILE A 336 28.86 -11.90 -5.87
CA ILE A 336 30.20 -11.70 -5.30
C ILE A 336 31.07 -12.95 -5.52
N SER A 337 30.53 -14.15 -5.29
CA SER A 337 31.25 -15.40 -5.48
C SER A 337 31.69 -15.61 -6.93
N ASP A 338 30.82 -15.33 -7.90
CA ASP A 338 31.12 -15.48 -9.32
C ASP A 338 32.14 -14.46 -9.81
N LEU A 339 32.06 -13.21 -9.32
CA LEU A 339 33.09 -12.19 -9.58
C LEU A 339 34.44 -12.58 -8.97
N CYS A 340 34.46 -13.12 -7.75
CA CYS A 340 35.69 -13.60 -7.14
C CYS A 340 36.33 -14.73 -7.96
N LYS A 341 35.53 -15.70 -8.42
CA LYS A 341 36.02 -16.75 -9.35
C LYS A 341 36.55 -16.16 -10.65
N LYS A 342 35.81 -15.24 -11.27
CA LYS A 342 36.21 -14.55 -12.51
C LYS A 342 37.54 -13.81 -12.37
N PHE A 343 37.80 -13.22 -11.21
CA PHE A 343 39.01 -12.45 -10.93
C PHE A 343 40.11 -13.22 -10.19
N SER A 344 39.95 -14.56 -10.05
CA SER A 344 40.91 -15.43 -9.37
C SER A 344 41.20 -15.04 -7.91
N ILE A 345 40.18 -14.58 -7.19
CA ILE A 345 40.24 -14.28 -5.75
C ILE A 345 39.81 -15.54 -4.98
N PRO A 346 40.65 -16.07 -4.06
CA PRO A 346 40.33 -17.29 -3.33
C PRO A 346 39.17 -17.02 -2.36
N VAL A 347 38.09 -17.80 -2.47
CA VAL A 347 36.94 -17.75 -1.57
C VAL A 347 36.74 -19.09 -0.90
N ARG A 348 36.21 -19.11 0.33
CA ARG A 348 35.73 -20.36 0.92
C ARG A 348 34.59 -20.90 0.05
N GLU A 349 34.59 -22.20 -0.22
CA GLU A 349 33.44 -22.83 -0.85
C GLU A 349 32.22 -22.68 0.07
N ILE A 350 31.32 -21.79 -0.30
CA ILE A 350 29.97 -21.77 0.26
C ILE A 350 29.22 -22.91 -0.40
N THR A 351 28.76 -23.87 0.39
CA THR A 351 27.68 -24.78 -0.02
C THR A 351 26.50 -23.89 -0.39
N SER A 352 26.31 -23.65 -1.68
CA SER A 352 25.21 -22.83 -2.19
C SER A 352 23.93 -23.22 -1.47
N THR A 353 23.19 -22.25 -0.95
CA THR A 353 21.79 -22.42 -0.52
C THR A 353 20.85 -22.65 -1.71
N GLY A 354 21.32 -23.28 -2.80
CA GLY A 354 20.45 -24.10 -3.62
C GLY A 354 20.14 -25.36 -2.82
N PRO A 355 19.13 -25.33 -1.93
CA PRO A 355 17.79 -25.67 -2.40
C PRO A 355 16.65 -25.06 -1.58
N LEU A 356 16.69 -23.88 -0.94
CA LEU A 356 15.51 -23.44 -0.16
C LEU A 356 14.27 -23.29 -1.05
N GLU A 357 14.40 -22.69 -2.22
CA GLU A 357 13.31 -22.58 -3.21
C GLU A 357 12.87 -23.94 -3.74
N LYS A 358 13.81 -24.87 -3.98
CA LYS A 358 13.48 -26.25 -4.41
C LYS A 358 12.82 -27.06 -3.29
N LEU A 359 13.22 -26.84 -2.04
CA LEU A 359 12.66 -27.47 -0.85
C LEU A 359 11.25 -26.92 -0.60
N VAL A 360 11.08 -25.60 -0.65
CA VAL A 360 9.79 -24.90 -0.52
C VAL A 360 8.84 -25.25 -1.66
N ALA A 361 9.32 -25.31 -2.90
CA ALA A 361 8.55 -25.80 -4.04
C ALA A 361 8.15 -27.28 -3.86
N GLY A 362 9.03 -28.09 -3.27
CA GLY A 362 8.77 -29.49 -2.93
C GLY A 362 7.78 -29.70 -1.79
N LEU A 363 7.58 -28.70 -0.92
CA LEU A 363 6.61 -28.76 0.18
C LEU A 363 5.15 -28.64 -0.28
N GLY A 364 4.90 -28.27 -1.55
CA GLY A 364 3.56 -28.14 -2.10
C GLY A 364 2.67 -27.17 -1.31
N LEU A 365 3.26 -26.16 -0.65
CA LEU A 365 2.53 -25.22 0.18
C LEU A 365 1.50 -24.47 -0.68
N PRO A 366 0.23 -24.40 -0.25
CA PRO A 366 -0.77 -23.66 -0.99
C PRO A 366 -0.42 -22.17 -0.98
N VAL A 367 -0.24 -21.58 -2.18
CA VAL A 367 -0.04 -20.15 -2.34
C VAL A 367 -1.30 -19.44 -1.84
N ARG A 368 -1.22 -18.81 -0.68
CA ARG A 368 -2.33 -18.01 -0.12
C ARG A 368 -2.31 -16.64 -0.77
N ARG A 369 -3.31 -16.37 -1.60
CA ARG A 369 -3.55 -15.02 -2.12
C ARG A 369 -3.94 -14.10 -0.95
N PRO A 370 -3.49 -12.82 -0.95
CA PRO A 370 -4.05 -11.82 -0.05
C PRO A 370 -5.58 -11.80 -0.22
N THR A 371 -6.34 -11.96 0.87
CA THR A 371 -7.81 -12.05 0.83
C THR A 371 -8.42 -11.28 1.98
N LEU A 372 -9.68 -10.88 1.84
CA LEU A 372 -10.42 -10.16 2.87
C LEU A 372 -10.58 -11.02 4.13
N CYS A 373 -10.53 -10.41 5.31
CA CYS A 373 -10.68 -11.11 6.59
C CYS A 373 -12.05 -11.81 6.69
N SER A 374 -12.16 -12.90 7.46
CA SER A 374 -13.45 -13.56 7.74
C SER A 374 -14.44 -12.58 8.33
N GLY A 375 -15.61 -12.38 7.71
CA GLY A 375 -16.60 -11.39 8.16
C GLY A 375 -16.31 -9.94 7.82
N CYS A 376 -15.32 -9.64 6.97
CA CYS A 376 -15.11 -8.26 6.50
C CYS A 376 -16.36 -7.71 5.78
N PRO A 377 -16.83 -6.49 6.10
CA PRO A 377 -17.99 -5.90 5.44
C PRO A 377 -17.76 -5.59 3.96
N HIS A 378 -16.53 -5.29 3.55
CA HIS A 378 -16.21 -5.05 2.14
C HIS A 378 -16.48 -6.29 1.26
N ARG A 379 -16.37 -7.51 1.80
CA ARG A 379 -16.74 -8.74 1.08
C ARG A 379 -18.22 -8.70 0.68
N ALA A 380 -19.09 -8.33 1.63
CA ALA A 380 -20.52 -8.25 1.37
C ALA A 380 -20.82 -7.14 0.33
N SER A 381 -20.11 -6.01 0.41
CA SER A 381 -20.18 -4.97 -0.61
C SER A 381 -19.79 -5.45 -2.01
N PHE A 382 -18.61 -6.09 -2.17
CA PHE A 382 -18.15 -6.58 -3.47
C PHE A 382 -19.05 -7.66 -4.05
N TYR A 383 -19.57 -8.54 -3.20
CA TYR A 383 -20.55 -9.54 -3.61
C TYR A 383 -21.83 -8.87 -4.11
N ALA A 384 -22.35 -7.85 -3.41
CA ALA A 384 -23.52 -7.11 -3.85
C ALA A 384 -23.28 -6.34 -5.17
N LEU A 385 -22.11 -5.74 -5.34
CA LEU A 385 -21.73 -5.02 -6.56
C LEU A 385 -21.73 -5.95 -7.79
N LYS A 386 -21.03 -7.08 -7.68
CA LYS A 386 -20.93 -8.05 -8.79
C LYS A 386 -22.28 -8.66 -9.13
N ARG A 387 -23.14 -8.89 -8.12
CA ARG A 387 -24.51 -9.35 -8.35
C ARG A 387 -25.39 -8.29 -8.98
N ALA A 388 -25.27 -7.03 -8.59
CA ALA A 388 -26.07 -5.98 -9.21
C ALA A 388 -25.70 -5.79 -10.70
N PHE A 389 -24.40 -5.87 -11.02
CA PHE A 389 -23.88 -5.63 -12.37
C PHE A 389 -22.75 -6.61 -12.76
N PRO A 390 -23.05 -7.85 -13.19
CA PRO A 390 -22.01 -8.86 -13.51
C PRO A 390 -20.97 -8.40 -14.53
N ASN A 391 -21.41 -7.61 -15.51
CA ASN A 391 -20.61 -7.07 -16.61
C ASN A 391 -20.30 -5.56 -16.43
N GLY A 392 -20.47 -5.02 -15.22
CA GLY A 392 -20.07 -3.64 -14.91
C GLY A 392 -18.55 -3.49 -14.93
N ILE A 393 -18.10 -2.25 -15.07
CA ILE A 393 -16.70 -1.87 -14.88
C ILE A 393 -16.55 -1.35 -13.46
N PHE A 394 -15.56 -1.89 -12.74
CA PHE A 394 -15.34 -1.66 -11.32
C PHE A 394 -13.98 -1.01 -11.04
N PRO A 395 -13.81 0.31 -11.28
CA PRO A 395 -12.63 1.02 -10.81
C PRO A 395 -12.57 1.00 -9.28
N SER A 396 -11.39 0.75 -8.75
CA SER A 396 -11.12 0.75 -7.31
C SER A 396 -9.84 1.51 -7.00
N ASP A 397 -9.57 1.63 -5.71
CA ASP A 397 -8.43 2.32 -5.15
C ASP A 397 -7.44 1.32 -4.51
N ILE A 398 -6.29 1.79 -4.03
CA ILE A 398 -5.36 0.97 -3.23
C ILE A 398 -5.80 0.82 -1.75
N GLY A 399 -6.00 -0.40 -1.25
CA GLY A 399 -6.37 -0.67 0.14
C GLY A 399 -7.05 -2.04 0.31
N CYS A 400 -7.78 -2.26 1.42
CA CYS A 400 -8.51 -3.52 1.60
C CYS A 400 -9.47 -3.80 0.43
N TYR A 401 -9.96 -2.74 -0.19
CA TYR A 401 -10.86 -2.80 -1.33
C TYR A 401 -10.18 -3.25 -2.64
N THR A 402 -8.85 -3.17 -2.77
CA THR A 402 -8.14 -3.81 -3.90
C THR A 402 -8.33 -5.34 -3.89
N LEU A 403 -8.49 -5.94 -2.71
CA LEU A 403 -8.70 -7.39 -2.56
C LEU A 403 -10.05 -7.86 -3.13
N GLY A 404 -10.96 -6.94 -3.50
CA GLY A 404 -12.16 -7.25 -4.28
C GLY A 404 -11.84 -7.83 -5.67
N MET A 405 -10.59 -7.73 -6.14
CA MET A 405 -10.13 -8.37 -7.38
C MET A 405 -10.32 -9.90 -7.36
N ASN A 406 -10.16 -10.54 -6.19
CA ASN A 406 -10.35 -11.99 -6.08
C ASN A 406 -11.84 -12.40 -6.19
N MET A 407 -12.75 -11.44 -6.13
CA MET A 407 -14.20 -11.60 -6.27
C MET A 407 -14.71 -11.14 -7.65
N ASP A 408 -13.80 -10.79 -8.57
CA ASP A 408 -14.11 -10.17 -9.88
C ASP A 408 -14.90 -8.84 -9.77
N SER A 409 -14.72 -8.12 -8.66
CA SER A 409 -15.41 -6.85 -8.35
C SER A 409 -14.49 -5.64 -8.38
N VAL A 410 -13.29 -5.79 -8.95
CA VAL A 410 -12.30 -4.73 -9.17
C VAL A 410 -11.59 -5.01 -10.48
N ASP A 411 -11.74 -4.12 -11.47
CA ASP A 411 -11.11 -4.26 -12.79
C ASP A 411 -9.81 -3.43 -12.90
N THR A 412 -9.69 -2.35 -12.12
CA THR A 412 -8.52 -1.47 -12.12
C THR A 412 -8.30 -0.85 -10.74
N CYS A 413 -7.04 -0.69 -10.37
CA CYS A 413 -6.58 -0.01 -9.16
C CYS A 413 -5.21 0.61 -9.46
N HIS A 414 -5.05 1.91 -9.23
CA HIS A 414 -3.82 2.64 -9.60
C HIS A 414 -3.15 3.27 -8.38
N ASP A 415 -3.61 4.46 -7.98
CA ASP A 415 -3.15 5.21 -6.80
C ASP A 415 -4.34 5.67 -5.97
N MET A 416 -4.08 6.29 -4.81
CA MET A 416 -5.11 6.78 -3.89
C MET A 416 -5.88 7.95 -4.49
N GLY A 417 -7.20 7.78 -4.59
CA GLY A 417 -8.16 8.68 -5.22
C GLY A 417 -8.47 8.36 -6.68
N ALA A 418 -7.74 7.41 -7.30
CA ALA A 418 -7.86 7.13 -8.73
C ALA A 418 -9.21 6.51 -9.11
N ALA A 419 -9.92 5.82 -8.21
CA ALA A 419 -11.17 5.15 -8.55
C ALA A 419 -12.20 6.12 -9.14
N ILE A 420 -12.28 7.34 -8.58
CA ILE A 420 -13.24 8.36 -9.00
C ILE A 420 -12.84 9.00 -10.34
N THR A 421 -11.56 9.32 -10.52
CA THR A 421 -11.07 9.94 -11.76
C THR A 421 -11.09 8.96 -12.92
N PHE A 422 -10.77 7.68 -12.68
CA PHE A 422 -10.86 6.62 -13.68
C PHE A 422 -12.32 6.38 -14.09
N ALA A 423 -13.24 6.30 -13.13
CA ALA A 423 -14.66 6.17 -13.43
C ALA A 423 -15.21 7.37 -14.22
N SER A 424 -14.78 8.59 -13.87
CA SER A 424 -15.12 9.79 -14.63
C SER A 424 -14.59 9.72 -16.07
N GLY A 425 -13.33 9.33 -16.28
CA GLY A 425 -12.74 9.16 -17.61
C GLY A 425 -13.41 8.07 -18.45
N LEU A 426 -13.67 6.91 -17.85
CA LEU A 426 -14.41 5.81 -18.48
C LEU A 426 -15.81 6.26 -18.89
N TYR A 427 -16.52 6.97 -18.01
CA TYR A 427 -17.85 7.50 -18.32
C TYR A 427 -17.81 8.41 -19.54
N GLN A 428 -16.88 9.37 -19.58
CA GLN A 428 -16.78 10.30 -20.72
C GLN A 428 -16.47 9.58 -22.02
N ALA A 429 -15.58 8.58 -21.99
CA ALA A 429 -15.21 7.79 -23.16
C ALA A 429 -16.41 7.01 -23.74
N TYR A 430 -17.15 6.26 -22.90
CA TYR A 430 -18.32 5.51 -23.36
C TYR A 430 -19.49 6.43 -23.73
N HIS A 431 -19.67 7.53 -22.99
CA HIS A 431 -20.71 8.52 -23.29
C HIS A 431 -20.49 9.17 -24.66
N GLN A 432 -19.24 9.44 -25.04
CA GLN A 432 -18.89 9.95 -26.37
C GLN A 432 -19.31 8.99 -27.48
N ASP A 433 -19.21 7.69 -27.25
CA ASP A 433 -19.61 6.63 -28.19
C ASP A 433 -21.09 6.24 -28.07
N HIS A 434 -21.87 6.97 -27.27
CA HIS A 434 -23.28 6.68 -26.97
C HIS A 434 -23.51 5.26 -26.41
N GLN A 435 -22.52 4.73 -25.70
CA GLN A 435 -22.59 3.44 -25.02
C GLN A 435 -22.91 3.65 -23.54
N ASP A 436 -23.85 2.86 -23.04
CA ASP A 436 -24.26 2.90 -21.65
C ASP A 436 -23.71 1.67 -20.93
N ILE A 437 -22.58 1.87 -20.25
CA ILE A 437 -21.88 0.83 -19.50
C ILE A 437 -22.03 1.12 -18.01
N PRO A 438 -22.47 0.14 -17.19
CA PRO A 438 -22.50 0.32 -15.74
C PRO A 438 -21.07 0.49 -15.18
N ILE A 439 -20.75 1.70 -14.74
CA ILE A 439 -19.49 2.01 -14.06
C ILE A 439 -19.78 2.20 -12.58
N ILE A 440 -19.15 1.39 -11.73
CA ILE A 440 -19.33 1.42 -10.28
C ILE A 440 -17.96 1.51 -9.60
N ALA A 441 -17.60 2.71 -9.16
CA ALA A 441 -16.32 2.98 -8.51
C ALA A 441 -16.38 2.61 -7.02
N THR A 442 -15.28 2.09 -6.47
CA THR A 442 -15.15 1.81 -5.04
C THR A 442 -13.94 2.52 -4.43
N ILE A 443 -14.12 3.14 -3.27
CA ILE A 443 -13.04 3.85 -2.56
C ILE A 443 -13.24 3.66 -1.05
N GLY A 444 -12.16 3.56 -0.28
CA GLY A 444 -12.25 3.55 1.19
C GLY A 444 -12.54 4.93 1.78
N ASP A 445 -13.01 4.98 3.02
CA ASP A 445 -13.19 6.22 3.80
C ASP A 445 -11.90 7.05 3.91
N SER A 446 -10.81 6.45 4.39
CA SER A 446 -9.53 7.15 4.56
C SER A 446 -9.01 7.72 3.23
N THR A 447 -9.09 6.94 2.16
CA THR A 447 -8.67 7.33 0.80
C THR A 447 -9.59 8.41 0.19
N PHE A 448 -10.88 8.41 0.55
CA PHE A 448 -11.79 9.47 0.17
C PHE A 448 -11.40 10.82 0.79
N TYR A 449 -11.01 10.84 2.07
CA TYR A 449 -10.44 12.03 2.72
C TYR A 449 -9.09 12.45 2.14
N HIS A 450 -8.26 11.49 1.74
CA HIS A 450 -6.92 11.73 1.20
C HIS A 450 -6.95 12.54 -0.10
N SER A 451 -7.69 12.06 -1.09
CA SER A 451 -7.73 12.65 -2.45
C SER A 451 -9.05 12.40 -3.19
N GLY A 452 -9.97 11.59 -2.66
CA GLY A 452 -11.24 11.31 -3.34
C GLY A 452 -12.13 12.54 -3.52
N ALA A 453 -12.11 13.49 -2.59
CA ALA A 453 -12.93 14.69 -2.66
C ALA A 453 -12.62 15.57 -3.89
N SER A 454 -11.34 15.73 -4.26
CA SER A 454 -10.96 16.52 -5.44
C SER A 454 -11.39 15.82 -6.74
N GLY A 455 -11.25 14.50 -6.81
CA GLY A 455 -11.78 13.70 -7.92
C GLY A 455 -13.31 13.83 -8.04
N LEU A 456 -14.02 13.80 -6.92
CA LEU A 456 -15.49 13.91 -6.90
C LEU A 456 -15.95 15.31 -7.34
N LEU A 457 -15.30 16.37 -6.86
CA LEU A 457 -15.55 17.74 -7.30
C LEU A 457 -15.42 17.87 -8.82
N ASN A 458 -14.35 17.32 -9.40
CA ASN A 458 -14.14 17.35 -10.85
C ASN A 458 -15.20 16.54 -11.61
N ALA A 459 -15.56 15.34 -11.11
CA ALA A 459 -16.57 14.50 -11.73
C ALA A 459 -17.95 15.20 -11.76
N VAL A 460 -18.35 15.83 -10.65
CA VAL A 460 -19.61 16.59 -10.56
C VAL A 460 -19.59 17.82 -11.47
N TYR A 461 -18.52 18.62 -11.43
CA TYR A 461 -18.38 19.81 -12.26
C TYR A 461 -18.49 19.51 -13.77
N ASN A 462 -17.87 18.41 -14.21
CA ASN A 462 -17.87 17.99 -15.62
C ASN A 462 -19.07 17.10 -15.99
N GLY A 463 -20.06 16.94 -15.11
CA GLY A 463 -21.29 16.19 -15.40
C GLY A 463 -21.07 14.69 -15.65
N SER A 464 -20.03 14.09 -15.05
CA SER A 464 -19.85 12.63 -15.10
C SER A 464 -20.98 11.93 -14.37
N ARG A 465 -21.41 10.75 -14.84
CA ARG A 465 -22.55 10.02 -14.25
C ARG A 465 -22.21 8.56 -14.02
N PHE A 466 -21.82 8.23 -12.80
CA PHE A 466 -21.55 6.86 -12.38
C PHE A 466 -21.90 6.68 -10.90
N THR A 467 -21.92 5.43 -10.43
CA THR A 467 -22.16 5.11 -9.02
C THR A 467 -20.82 5.03 -8.29
N LEU A 468 -20.65 5.82 -7.23
CA LEU A 468 -19.52 5.73 -6.33
C LEU A 468 -19.95 5.05 -5.03
N VAL A 469 -19.21 4.03 -4.60
CA VAL A 469 -19.43 3.32 -3.34
C VAL A 469 -18.24 3.58 -2.41
N ILE A 470 -18.48 4.40 -1.38
CA ILE A 470 -17.52 4.65 -0.32
C ILE A 470 -17.64 3.52 0.71
N LEU A 471 -16.55 2.79 0.89
CA LEU A 471 -16.43 1.63 1.78
C LEU A 471 -15.90 2.10 3.14
N ASP A 472 -16.81 2.50 4.02
CA ASP A 472 -16.48 3.09 5.33
C ASP A 472 -16.41 2.01 6.41
N ASN A 473 -15.19 1.74 6.87
CA ASN A 473 -14.90 0.88 8.01
C ASN A 473 -14.34 1.65 9.23
N SER A 474 -14.31 2.97 9.13
CA SER A 474 -13.88 3.95 10.12
C SER A 474 -12.41 3.81 10.57
N ILE A 475 -11.55 3.20 9.75
CA ILE A 475 -10.13 2.99 10.11
C ILE A 475 -9.21 2.81 8.89
N THR A 476 -7.98 3.30 8.96
CA THR A 476 -6.95 2.99 7.94
C THR A 476 -6.36 1.59 8.20
N ALA A 477 -7.04 0.56 7.72
CA ALA A 477 -6.85 -0.83 8.18
C ALA A 477 -5.49 -1.46 7.82
N MET A 478 -5.02 -1.35 6.57
CA MET A 478 -3.85 -2.09 6.10
C MET A 478 -2.52 -1.56 6.63
N THR A 479 -2.46 -0.29 7.00
CA THR A 479 -1.20 0.42 7.31
C THR A 479 -0.91 0.53 8.81
N GLY A 480 -1.74 -0.07 9.67
CA GLY A 480 -1.54 -0.03 11.13
C GLY A 480 -2.73 0.49 11.96
N MET A 481 -3.95 0.50 11.40
CA MET A 481 -5.19 0.88 12.10
C MET A 481 -5.17 2.33 12.61
N GLN A 482 -4.72 3.27 11.77
CA GLN A 482 -4.71 4.69 12.11
C GLN A 482 -6.13 5.29 12.08
N PRO A 483 -6.44 6.23 13.00
CA PRO A 483 -7.72 6.93 13.00
C PRO A 483 -7.93 7.70 11.69
N THR A 484 -9.18 7.74 11.23
CA THR A 484 -9.59 8.58 10.10
C THR A 484 -10.14 9.92 10.62
N PRO A 485 -10.23 10.97 9.78
CA PRO A 485 -10.81 12.25 10.17
C PRO A 485 -12.22 12.16 10.77
N GLU A 486 -13.01 11.15 10.39
CA GLU A 486 -14.35 10.93 10.95
C GLU A 486 -14.31 10.49 12.42
N SER A 487 -13.25 9.84 12.88
CA SER A 487 -13.13 9.37 14.27
C SER A 487 -13.11 10.50 15.31
N GLY A 488 -12.71 11.71 14.91
CA GLY A 488 -12.54 12.83 15.84
C GLY A 488 -11.46 12.60 16.91
N ILE A 489 -10.51 11.67 16.66
CA ILE A 489 -9.39 11.39 17.56
C ILE A 489 -8.09 11.78 16.86
N THR A 490 -7.30 12.62 17.50
CA THR A 490 -5.99 13.06 16.97
C THR A 490 -4.90 12.02 17.22
N ALA A 491 -3.72 12.22 16.62
CA ALA A 491 -2.66 11.24 16.61
C ALA A 491 -2.09 10.87 18.00
N ASP A 492 -2.10 11.78 18.97
CA ASP A 492 -1.65 11.49 20.34
C ASP A 492 -2.79 11.09 21.31
N GLY A 493 -4.02 11.02 20.79
CA GLY A 493 -5.21 10.51 21.45
C GLY A 493 -6.15 11.58 22.03
N HIS A 494 -5.84 12.88 21.91
CA HIS A 494 -6.77 13.92 22.38
C HIS A 494 -7.98 14.10 21.43
N PRO A 495 -9.14 14.55 21.95
CA PRO A 495 -10.32 14.80 21.12
C PRO A 495 -10.08 15.91 20.08
N GLY A 496 -10.46 15.64 18.83
CA GLY A 496 -10.52 16.59 17.72
C GLY A 496 -11.94 16.74 17.18
N ASN A 497 -12.07 17.40 16.02
CA ASN A 497 -13.36 17.54 15.33
C ASN A 497 -13.59 16.37 14.38
N SER A 498 -14.75 15.71 14.50
CA SER A 498 -15.19 14.68 13.54
C SER A 498 -15.66 15.33 12.24
N LEU A 499 -15.19 14.81 11.10
CA LEU A 499 -15.64 15.22 9.77
C LEU A 499 -16.57 14.14 9.18
N SER A 500 -17.75 14.52 8.70
CA SER A 500 -18.72 13.58 8.10
C SER A 500 -18.48 13.41 6.60
N ILE A 501 -18.44 12.15 6.14
CA ILE A 501 -18.37 11.80 4.71
C ILE A 501 -19.61 12.33 3.98
N GLU A 502 -20.80 12.21 4.56
CA GLU A 502 -22.05 12.70 3.97
C GLU A 502 -22.01 14.21 3.73
N ALA A 503 -21.53 14.98 4.71
CA ALA A 503 -21.40 16.43 4.59
C ALA A 503 -20.37 16.80 3.51
N LEU A 504 -19.25 16.07 3.44
CA LEU A 504 -18.23 16.28 2.42
C LEU A 504 -18.74 15.96 1.01
N VAL A 505 -19.40 14.81 0.83
CA VAL A 505 -20.02 14.40 -0.43
C VAL A 505 -21.09 15.41 -0.87
N LYS A 506 -21.92 15.87 0.06
CA LYS A 506 -22.92 16.92 -0.20
C LYS A 506 -22.26 18.23 -0.60
N GLY A 507 -21.16 18.60 0.08
CA GLY A 507 -20.35 19.78 -0.25
C GLY A 507 -19.71 19.71 -1.63
N CYS A 508 -19.45 18.50 -2.15
CA CYS A 508 -18.98 18.28 -3.53
C CYS A 508 -20.10 18.43 -4.58
N GLY A 509 -21.36 18.67 -4.16
CA GLY A 509 -22.49 18.88 -5.07
C GLY A 509 -23.26 17.62 -5.46
N VAL A 510 -23.07 16.50 -4.76
CA VAL A 510 -23.81 15.25 -5.04
C VAL A 510 -25.19 15.28 -4.36
N PRO A 511 -26.30 15.16 -5.10
CA PRO A 511 -27.64 15.15 -4.52
C PRO A 511 -28.09 13.76 -4.05
N TYR A 512 -27.67 12.68 -4.73
CA TYR A 512 -28.06 11.31 -4.38
C TYR A 512 -27.02 10.71 -3.42
N ILE A 513 -27.34 10.70 -2.12
CA ILE A 513 -26.50 10.14 -1.06
C ILE A 513 -27.33 9.11 -0.27
N ARG A 514 -26.81 7.89 -0.10
CA ARG A 514 -27.43 6.85 0.74
C ARG A 514 -26.38 6.15 1.60
N VAL A 515 -26.67 5.99 2.89
CA VAL A 515 -25.88 5.18 3.81
C VAL A 515 -26.51 3.80 3.92
N ILE A 516 -25.73 2.74 3.74
CA ILE A 516 -26.21 1.36 3.67
C ILE A 516 -25.35 0.48 4.58
N ASN A 517 -25.98 -0.47 5.26
CA ASN A 517 -25.26 -1.54 5.97
C ASN A 517 -24.91 -2.66 4.97
N PRO A 518 -23.62 -2.92 4.68
CA PRO A 518 -23.21 -3.95 3.73
C PRO A 518 -23.61 -5.37 4.15
N TYR A 519 -23.95 -5.63 5.41
CA TYR A 519 -24.47 -6.93 5.84
C TYR A 519 -25.90 -7.20 5.34
N ASP A 520 -26.66 -6.16 4.96
CA ASP A 520 -27.92 -6.31 4.20
C ASP A 520 -27.61 -6.42 2.70
N ILE A 521 -27.13 -7.60 2.28
CA ILE A 521 -26.69 -7.83 0.90
C ILE A 521 -27.83 -7.56 -0.10
N LYS A 522 -29.05 -8.04 0.20
CA LYS A 522 -30.22 -7.81 -0.66
C LYS A 522 -30.64 -6.34 -0.73
N GLY A 523 -30.60 -5.62 0.37
CA GLY A 523 -30.82 -4.18 0.40
C GLY A 523 -29.78 -3.44 -0.43
N MET A 524 -28.51 -3.79 -0.26
CA MET A 524 -27.40 -3.17 -0.99
C MET A 524 -27.51 -3.40 -2.51
N ILE A 525 -27.83 -4.62 -2.96
CA ILE A 525 -28.07 -4.91 -4.40
C ILE A 525 -29.17 -3.98 -4.97
N ARG A 526 -30.30 -3.87 -4.27
CA ARG A 526 -31.42 -3.01 -4.70
C ARG A 526 -31.04 -1.54 -4.77
N GLU A 527 -30.29 -1.04 -3.79
CA GLU A 527 -29.86 0.36 -3.78
C GLU A 527 -28.79 0.67 -4.84
N ILE A 528 -27.88 -0.26 -5.13
CA ILE A 528 -26.93 -0.14 -6.24
C ILE A 528 -27.66 -0.04 -7.59
N GLN A 529 -28.68 -0.87 -7.81
CA GLN A 529 -29.50 -0.81 -9.02
C GLN A 529 -30.26 0.52 -9.15
N LYS A 530 -30.86 1.02 -8.06
CA LYS A 530 -31.52 2.33 -8.03
C LYS A 530 -30.56 3.48 -8.27
N ALA A 531 -29.36 3.44 -7.68
CA ALA A 531 -28.33 4.44 -7.89
C ALA A 531 -27.93 4.52 -9.38
N HIS A 532 -27.66 3.38 -10.01
CA HIS A 532 -27.37 3.34 -11.44
C HIS A 532 -28.55 3.84 -12.30
N GLN A 533 -29.79 3.46 -11.99
CA GLN A 533 -30.96 4.01 -12.67
C GLN A 533 -31.04 5.53 -12.55
N TYR A 534 -30.75 6.09 -11.37
CA TYR A 534 -30.67 7.54 -11.18
C TYR A 534 -29.59 8.17 -12.06
N THR A 535 -28.40 7.57 -12.17
CA THR A 535 -27.33 8.11 -13.03
C THR A 535 -27.71 8.22 -14.52
N ARG A 536 -28.69 7.42 -14.97
CA ARG A 536 -29.17 7.40 -16.35
C ARG A 536 -30.33 8.35 -16.62
N GLN A 537 -30.95 8.92 -15.59
CA GLN A 537 -32.06 9.85 -15.76
C GLN A 537 -31.58 11.15 -16.42
N ARG A 538 -32.47 11.82 -17.16
CA ARG A 538 -32.15 13.11 -17.82
C ARG A 538 -31.65 14.15 -16.82
N GLU A 539 -32.33 14.28 -15.69
CA GLU A 539 -31.98 15.13 -14.54
C GLU A 539 -31.09 14.41 -13.51
N GLY A 540 -30.62 13.21 -13.85
CA GLY A 540 -29.69 12.42 -13.06
C GLY A 540 -28.28 12.98 -13.08
N GLY A 541 -27.49 12.56 -12.11
CA GLY A 541 -26.08 12.92 -11.97
C GLY A 541 -25.30 11.82 -11.25
N MET A 542 -24.24 12.22 -10.56
CA MET A 542 -23.49 11.33 -9.68
C MET A 542 -24.38 10.73 -8.58
N ALA A 543 -24.22 9.44 -8.31
CA ALA A 543 -24.83 8.76 -7.16
C ALA A 543 -23.74 8.26 -6.21
N VAL A 544 -23.87 8.55 -4.92
CA VAL A 544 -22.93 8.09 -3.89
C VAL A 544 -23.64 7.22 -2.87
N LEU A 545 -23.10 6.02 -2.68
CA LEU A 545 -23.49 5.07 -1.64
C LEU A 545 -22.36 4.99 -0.60
N ILE A 546 -22.68 5.08 0.68
CA ILE A 546 -21.72 4.92 1.79
C ILE A 546 -22.05 3.59 2.47
N ALA A 547 -21.27 2.56 2.16
CA ALA A 547 -21.38 1.25 2.77
C ALA A 547 -20.65 1.24 4.11
N ARG A 548 -21.36 1.57 5.19
CA ARG A 548 -20.79 1.83 6.52
C ARG A 548 -20.91 0.62 7.43
N TYR A 549 -19.79 0.05 7.83
CA TYR A 549 -19.69 -0.98 8.87
C TYR A 549 -18.24 -1.08 9.36
N PRO A 550 -17.99 -1.08 10.68
CA PRO A 550 -16.63 -0.97 11.20
C PRO A 550 -15.74 -2.16 10.83
N CYS A 551 -14.44 -1.93 10.81
CA CYS A 551 -13.46 -2.99 10.68
C CYS A 551 -13.59 -4.00 11.84
N ILE A 552 -13.86 -5.26 11.50
CA ILE A 552 -14.06 -6.35 12.46
C ILE A 552 -12.80 -6.75 13.24
N ILE A 553 -11.61 -6.44 12.70
CA ILE A 553 -10.34 -6.68 13.39
C ILE A 553 -10.09 -5.58 14.43
N PHE A 554 -10.46 -4.35 14.10
CA PHE A 554 -10.32 -3.21 14.99
C PHE A 554 -11.38 -3.22 16.10
N GLN A 555 -12.65 -3.45 15.74
CA GLN A 555 -13.78 -3.52 16.68
C GLN A 555 -14.25 -4.97 16.92
N LYS A 556 -13.35 -5.84 17.40
CA LYS A 556 -13.63 -7.27 17.64
C LYS A 556 -14.86 -7.52 18.52
N GLU A 557 -15.13 -6.63 19.46
CA GLU A 557 -16.24 -6.77 20.40
C GLU A 557 -17.61 -6.68 19.71
N ARG A 558 -17.74 -5.98 18.57
CA ARG A 558 -19.04 -5.76 17.92
C ARG A 558 -19.69 -7.04 17.38
N LEU A 559 -18.89 -8.01 16.91
CA LEU A 559 -19.38 -9.32 16.46
C LEU A 559 -19.71 -10.26 17.62
N LYS A 560 -19.11 -10.05 18.80
CA LYS A 560 -19.40 -10.84 20.00
C LYS A 560 -20.75 -10.52 20.62
N VAL A 561 -21.30 -9.33 20.34
CA VAL A 561 -22.61 -8.90 20.89
C VAL A 561 -23.77 -9.71 20.31
N ASN A 562 -23.66 -10.21 19.07
CA ASN A 562 -24.67 -11.08 18.44
C ASN A 562 -24.02 -11.96 17.34
N PRO A 563 -23.33 -13.05 17.73
CA PRO A 563 -22.77 -13.97 16.75
C PRO A 563 -23.89 -14.74 16.04
N VAL A 564 -23.82 -14.77 14.71
CA VAL A 564 -24.67 -15.60 13.85
C VAL A 564 -23.90 -16.87 13.54
N LYS A 565 -23.97 -17.83 14.48
CA LYS A 565 -23.35 -19.14 14.28
C LYS A 565 -24.08 -19.86 13.16
N VAL A 566 -23.31 -20.36 12.20
CA VAL A 566 -23.85 -21.07 11.03
C VAL A 566 -23.34 -22.50 10.97
N GLU A 567 -24.15 -23.39 10.44
CA GLU A 567 -23.78 -24.76 10.10
C GLU A 567 -24.09 -25.04 8.62
N ILE A 568 -23.38 -26.03 8.07
CA ILE A 568 -23.64 -26.50 6.71
C ILE A 568 -24.31 -27.85 6.83
N ARG A 569 -25.51 -27.95 6.27
CA ARG A 569 -26.24 -29.21 6.18
C ARG A 569 -25.61 -30.07 5.09
N HIS A 570 -25.07 -31.23 5.44
CA HIS A 570 -24.61 -32.26 4.49
C HIS A 570 -25.63 -33.41 4.33
N THR A 571 -26.69 -33.44 5.15
CA THR A 571 -27.72 -34.50 5.25
C THR A 571 -29.15 -33.91 5.22
N PRO A 572 -30.16 -34.51 4.61
CA PRO A 572 -30.26 -35.94 4.28
C PRO A 572 -29.39 -36.31 3.08
N PRO A 573 -28.94 -37.57 2.96
CA PRO A 573 -28.59 -38.04 1.64
C PRO A 573 -29.87 -37.85 0.79
N PRO A 574 -29.81 -37.19 -0.37
CA PRO A 574 -30.89 -37.34 -1.34
C PRO A 574 -31.14 -38.83 -1.52
N GLU A 575 -32.39 -39.28 -1.61
CA GLU A 575 -32.76 -40.71 -1.70
C GLU A 575 -32.07 -41.43 -2.87
N LYS A 576 -31.45 -40.68 -3.77
CA LYS A 576 -30.38 -41.10 -4.67
C LYS A 576 -29.23 -40.11 -4.53
N GLY A 577 -28.03 -40.59 -4.19
CA GLY A 577 -26.83 -39.76 -4.00
C GLY A 577 -26.76 -38.65 -5.04
N LEU A 578 -26.71 -37.40 -4.59
CA LEU A 578 -26.64 -36.24 -5.48
C LEU A 578 -25.34 -36.39 -6.23
N PRO A 579 -25.41 -36.64 -7.52
CA PRO A 579 -24.21 -36.94 -8.24
C PRO A 579 -23.45 -35.65 -8.52
N ARG A 580 -22.16 -35.83 -8.70
CA ARG A 580 -21.27 -34.75 -9.08
C ARG A 580 -21.72 -34.26 -10.45
N VAL A 581 -21.96 -32.95 -10.55
CA VAL A 581 -22.27 -32.22 -11.80
C VAL A 581 -21.42 -32.66 -13.00
N LYS A 582 -20.17 -33.08 -12.76
CA LYS A 582 -19.22 -33.46 -13.81
C LYS A 582 -19.50 -34.82 -14.50
N SER A 583 -20.42 -35.62 -14.00
CA SER A 583 -20.80 -36.91 -14.60
C SER A 583 -22.32 -36.97 -14.65
N GLY A 584 -22.91 -36.99 -15.86
CA GLY A 584 -24.34 -36.95 -16.25
C GLY A 584 -25.38 -37.77 -15.47
N GLU A 585 -25.31 -37.79 -14.15
CA GLU A 585 -26.09 -38.62 -13.23
C GLU A 585 -27.13 -37.78 -12.46
N MET A 586 -27.08 -36.42 -12.53
CA MET A 586 -27.96 -35.56 -11.72
C MET A 586 -29.41 -35.76 -12.12
N ASP A 587 -30.28 -35.98 -11.14
CA ASP A 587 -31.71 -36.01 -11.40
C ASP A 587 -32.10 -34.71 -12.10
N LYS A 588 -32.66 -34.82 -13.31
CA LYS A 588 -33.05 -33.67 -14.13
C LYS A 588 -34.07 -32.79 -13.43
N SER A 589 -34.81 -33.33 -12.44
CA SER A 589 -35.71 -32.56 -11.57
C SER A 589 -35.00 -31.49 -10.71
N LEU A 590 -33.67 -31.62 -10.54
CA LEU A 590 -32.83 -30.70 -9.76
C LEU A 590 -32.04 -29.73 -10.64
N LEU A 591 -32.29 -29.73 -11.95
CA LEU A 591 -31.68 -28.80 -12.91
C LEU A 591 -32.67 -27.65 -13.21
N PRO A 592 -32.17 -26.47 -13.64
CA PRO A 592 -33.04 -25.35 -13.94
C PRO A 592 -33.92 -25.61 -15.16
N VAL A 593 -35.22 -25.37 -14.99
CA VAL A 593 -36.27 -25.42 -16.02
C VAL A 593 -36.90 -24.04 -16.14
N PHE A 594 -36.93 -23.48 -17.35
CA PHE A 594 -37.54 -22.18 -17.61
C PHE A 594 -39.04 -22.32 -17.85
N ARG A 595 -39.81 -21.46 -17.19
CA ARG A 595 -41.24 -21.24 -17.45
C ARG A 595 -41.37 -20.06 -18.40
N GLU A 596 -41.60 -20.35 -19.67
CA GLU A 596 -41.64 -19.36 -20.75
C GLU A 596 -42.67 -18.26 -20.46
N GLU A 597 -43.84 -18.64 -19.95
CA GLU A 597 -44.95 -17.73 -19.63
C GLU A 597 -44.63 -16.73 -18.52
N ALA A 598 -43.67 -17.03 -17.65
CA ALA A 598 -43.24 -16.16 -16.56
C ALA A 598 -41.95 -15.39 -16.89
N CYS A 599 -41.25 -15.73 -17.98
CA CYS A 599 -39.95 -15.17 -18.30
C CYS A 599 -40.07 -13.80 -18.97
N CYS A 600 -39.37 -12.79 -18.46
CA CYS A 600 -39.32 -11.45 -19.06
C CYS A 600 -38.13 -11.24 -20.02
N GLN A 601 -37.38 -12.30 -20.35
CA GLN A 601 -36.22 -12.26 -21.26
C GLN A 601 -35.17 -11.17 -20.94
N CYS A 602 -34.90 -10.94 -19.65
CA CYS A 602 -33.98 -9.89 -19.17
C CYS A 602 -32.49 -10.28 -19.16
N ASP A 603 -32.14 -11.49 -19.58
CA ASP A 603 -30.78 -12.05 -19.61
C ASP A 603 -30.05 -12.17 -18.25
N THR A 604 -30.69 -11.83 -17.13
CA THR A 604 -30.09 -11.95 -15.79
C THR A 604 -29.60 -13.37 -15.50
N CYS A 605 -30.34 -14.40 -15.89
CA CYS A 605 -29.92 -15.80 -15.71
C CYS A 605 -28.63 -16.15 -16.48
N VAL A 606 -28.45 -15.57 -17.67
CA VAL A 606 -27.24 -15.74 -18.50
C VAL A 606 -26.07 -15.01 -17.85
N MET A 607 -26.26 -13.74 -17.50
CA MET A 607 -25.22 -12.89 -16.90
C MET A 607 -24.74 -13.40 -15.54
N GLN A 608 -25.64 -13.96 -14.74
CA GLN A 608 -25.33 -14.42 -13.38
C GLN A 608 -24.84 -15.87 -13.33
N CYS A 609 -24.84 -16.60 -14.44
CA CYS A 609 -24.45 -18.01 -14.44
C CYS A 609 -22.92 -18.13 -14.24
N PRO A 610 -22.46 -18.65 -13.09
CA PRO A 610 -21.02 -18.64 -12.78
C PRO A 610 -20.18 -19.57 -13.67
N GLU A 611 -20.83 -20.52 -14.36
CA GLU A 611 -20.20 -21.53 -15.21
C GLU A 611 -20.51 -21.31 -16.70
N GLY A 612 -21.20 -20.22 -17.06
CA GLY A 612 -21.61 -19.97 -18.45
C GLY A 612 -22.49 -21.07 -19.03
N ALA A 613 -23.31 -21.69 -18.18
CA ALA A 613 -24.16 -22.84 -18.52
C ALA A 613 -25.51 -22.43 -19.15
N ILE A 614 -25.85 -21.15 -19.20
CA ILE A 614 -27.12 -20.67 -19.75
C ILE A 614 -26.81 -19.78 -20.95
N SER A 615 -27.49 -20.00 -22.07
CA SER A 615 -27.34 -19.22 -23.30
C SER A 615 -28.70 -18.79 -23.85
N ARG A 616 -28.74 -17.63 -24.48
CA ARG A 616 -29.95 -17.11 -25.15
C ARG A 616 -30.08 -17.72 -26.55
N THR A 617 -31.29 -18.12 -26.91
CA THR A 617 -31.70 -18.60 -28.24
C THR A 617 -32.89 -17.79 -28.74
N GLU A 618 -33.29 -18.00 -30.00
CA GLU A 618 -34.49 -17.36 -30.58
C GLU A 618 -35.76 -17.71 -29.78
N ASP A 619 -35.86 -18.96 -29.32
CA ASP A 619 -37.01 -19.48 -28.55
C ASP A 619 -36.88 -19.29 -27.01
N GLY A 620 -35.90 -18.54 -26.51
CA GLY A 620 -35.74 -18.28 -25.06
C GLY A 620 -34.34 -18.60 -24.52
N TYR A 621 -34.26 -19.46 -23.49
CA TYR A 621 -33.00 -19.81 -22.83
C TYR A 621 -32.76 -21.31 -22.80
N VAL A 622 -31.54 -21.70 -23.16
CA VAL A 622 -31.09 -23.09 -23.14
C VAL A 622 -30.02 -23.27 -22.06
N VAL A 623 -30.09 -24.38 -21.33
CA VAL A 623 -29.12 -24.75 -20.31
C VAL A 623 -28.23 -25.88 -20.80
N ASP A 624 -26.92 -25.64 -20.81
CA ASP A 624 -25.89 -26.67 -20.95
C ASP A 624 -25.69 -27.38 -19.60
N TYR A 625 -26.38 -28.50 -19.44
CA TYR A 625 -26.34 -29.29 -18.22
C TYR A 625 -24.98 -29.91 -17.92
N ASN A 626 -24.06 -29.99 -18.89
CA ASN A 626 -22.69 -30.45 -18.64
C ASN A 626 -21.85 -29.39 -17.92
N LYS A 627 -22.23 -28.11 -18.01
CA LYS A 627 -21.58 -27.00 -17.32
C LYS A 627 -22.28 -26.61 -16.01
N CYS A 628 -23.59 -26.87 -15.90
CA CYS A 628 -24.40 -26.41 -14.78
C CYS A 628 -24.04 -27.07 -13.44
N THR A 629 -23.49 -26.30 -12.49
CA THR A 629 -23.14 -26.79 -11.14
C THR A 629 -24.28 -26.98 -10.16
N GLY A 630 -25.52 -26.75 -10.59
CA GLY A 630 -26.69 -26.81 -9.72
C GLY A 630 -26.66 -25.74 -8.61
N CYS A 631 -25.93 -24.64 -8.76
CA CYS A 631 -25.75 -23.65 -7.68
C CYS A 631 -27.01 -22.84 -7.32
N ARG A 632 -28.06 -22.86 -8.15
CA ARG A 632 -29.31 -22.08 -8.02
C ARG A 632 -29.16 -20.56 -8.07
N VAL A 633 -28.02 -20.04 -8.52
CA VAL A 633 -27.81 -18.58 -8.67
C VAL A 633 -28.81 -17.98 -9.66
N CYS A 634 -29.07 -18.65 -10.79
CA CYS A 634 -30.06 -18.20 -11.76
C CYS A 634 -31.47 -18.07 -11.17
N VAL A 635 -31.85 -18.96 -10.25
CA VAL A 635 -33.15 -18.93 -9.55
C VAL A 635 -33.19 -17.76 -8.58
N GLN A 636 -32.14 -17.57 -7.78
CA GLN A 636 -32.07 -16.46 -6.81
C GLN A 636 -32.16 -15.10 -7.50
N GLU A 637 -31.57 -14.97 -8.69
CA GLU A 637 -31.50 -13.69 -9.41
C GLU A 637 -32.61 -13.50 -10.43
N CYS A 638 -33.50 -14.47 -10.63
CA CYS A 638 -34.59 -14.34 -11.60
C CYS A 638 -35.64 -13.35 -11.07
N PRO A 639 -35.82 -12.16 -11.69
CA PRO A 639 -36.71 -11.13 -11.16
C PRO A 639 -38.19 -11.54 -11.18
N THR A 640 -38.56 -12.46 -12.07
CA THR A 640 -39.94 -12.97 -12.20
C THR A 640 -40.11 -14.36 -11.61
N SER A 641 -39.07 -14.94 -10.99
CA SER A 641 -39.07 -16.33 -10.51
C SER A 641 -39.47 -17.34 -11.59
N ALA A 642 -39.12 -17.09 -12.85
CA ALA A 642 -39.47 -17.93 -14.01
C ALA A 642 -38.66 -19.24 -14.08
N ILE A 643 -37.68 -19.46 -13.21
CA ILE A 643 -36.83 -20.66 -13.24
C ILE A 643 -37.26 -21.58 -12.10
N ASP A 644 -37.80 -22.73 -12.45
CA ASP A 644 -38.09 -23.80 -11.50
C ASP A 644 -36.85 -24.68 -11.31
N MET A 645 -36.48 -24.87 -10.05
CA MET A 645 -35.36 -25.68 -9.61
C MET A 645 -35.41 -25.71 -8.07
N PRO A 646 -35.87 -26.78 -7.42
CA PRO A 646 -36.04 -26.81 -5.97
C PRO A 646 -34.70 -26.77 -5.23
N ALA A 647 -34.71 -26.24 -4.01
CA ALA A 647 -33.55 -26.30 -3.11
C ALA A 647 -33.43 -27.73 -2.59
N VAL A 648 -32.23 -28.28 -2.60
CA VAL A 648 -31.94 -29.53 -1.90
C VAL A 648 -32.00 -29.33 -0.38
N GLY A 649 -31.66 -28.12 0.09
CA GLY A 649 -31.50 -27.85 1.52
C GLY A 649 -30.20 -28.43 2.10
N ALA A 650 -29.31 -28.99 1.27
CA ALA A 650 -28.03 -29.56 1.67
C ALA A 650 -26.90 -29.16 0.71
N CYS A 651 -25.65 -29.24 1.17
CA CYS A 651 -24.49 -28.85 0.39
C CYS A 651 -24.25 -29.86 -0.73
N ILE A 652 -24.29 -29.38 -1.97
CA ILE A 652 -24.06 -30.20 -3.17
C ILE A 652 -22.62 -30.11 -3.70
N GLY A 653 -21.75 -29.32 -3.05
CA GLY A 653 -20.37 -29.12 -3.51
C GLY A 653 -20.22 -28.26 -4.78
N CYS A 654 -21.19 -27.40 -5.11
CA CYS A 654 -21.13 -26.54 -6.30
C CYS A 654 -19.96 -25.52 -6.26
N GLY A 655 -19.43 -25.21 -5.07
CA GLY A 655 -18.29 -24.32 -4.89
C GLY A 655 -18.56 -22.83 -5.09
N TYR A 656 -19.80 -22.41 -5.34
CA TYR A 656 -20.13 -20.99 -5.57
C TYR A 656 -19.70 -20.07 -4.40
N CYS A 657 -19.96 -20.47 -3.15
CA CYS A 657 -19.54 -19.71 -1.97
C CYS A 657 -18.02 -19.65 -1.76
N LEU A 658 -17.26 -20.59 -2.36
CA LEU A 658 -15.79 -20.57 -2.35
C LEU A 658 -15.26 -19.64 -3.44
N LYS A 659 -15.78 -19.77 -4.67
CA LYS A 659 -15.25 -19.07 -5.85
C LYS A 659 -15.70 -17.60 -5.95
N ARG A 660 -16.92 -17.27 -5.53
CA ARG A 660 -17.53 -15.94 -5.76
C ARG A 660 -17.67 -15.10 -4.50
N PHE A 661 -17.83 -15.73 -3.35
CA PHE A 661 -17.90 -15.02 -2.05
C PHE A 661 -16.58 -15.06 -1.28
N GLU A 662 -15.74 -16.05 -1.54
CA GLU A 662 -14.33 -16.09 -1.10
C GLU A 662 -14.15 -15.83 0.41
N CYS A 663 -14.94 -16.52 1.24
CA CYS A 663 -14.73 -16.50 2.68
C CYS A 663 -13.56 -17.42 3.05
N PRO A 664 -12.50 -16.96 3.73
CA PRO A 664 -11.35 -17.80 4.10
C PRO A 664 -11.72 -18.89 5.11
N SER A 665 -12.85 -18.75 5.80
CA SER A 665 -13.39 -19.79 6.70
C SER A 665 -14.24 -20.83 6.00
N LEU A 666 -14.49 -20.70 4.69
CA LEU A 666 -15.11 -21.77 3.91
C LEU A 666 -14.01 -22.52 3.17
N ILE A 667 -13.90 -23.81 3.45
CA ILE A 667 -12.88 -24.68 2.86
C ILE A 667 -13.55 -25.83 2.11
N LYS A 668 -12.86 -26.35 1.10
CA LYS A 668 -13.29 -27.57 0.40
C LYS A 668 -12.88 -28.79 1.22
N GLY A 669 -13.85 -29.60 1.63
CA GLY A 669 -13.61 -30.88 2.29
C GLY A 669 -13.17 -31.96 1.29
N GLU A 670 -12.63 -33.06 1.83
CA GLU A 670 -12.18 -34.23 1.06
C GLU A 670 -13.29 -34.86 0.21
N ASP A 671 -14.55 -34.81 0.68
CA ASP A 671 -15.71 -35.30 -0.05
C ASP A 671 -16.13 -34.38 -1.22
N GLY A 672 -15.46 -33.23 -1.36
CA GLY A 672 -15.74 -32.20 -2.34
C GLY A 672 -16.80 -31.19 -1.90
N ARG A 673 -17.41 -31.37 -0.72
CA ARG A 673 -18.40 -30.44 -0.16
C ARG A 673 -17.73 -29.37 0.70
N VAL A 674 -18.45 -28.26 0.90
CA VAL A 674 -17.92 -27.13 1.65
C VAL A 674 -18.01 -27.42 3.14
N LYS A 675 -16.97 -27.08 3.90
CA LYS A 675 -16.91 -27.13 5.36
C LYS A 675 -16.56 -25.75 5.89
N ILE A 676 -16.92 -25.49 7.15
CA ILE A 676 -16.54 -24.27 7.87
C ILE A 676 -15.29 -24.58 8.67
N ASP A 677 -14.21 -23.85 8.44
CA ASP A 677 -13.08 -23.80 9.36
C ASP A 677 -13.45 -22.94 10.57
N ARG A 678 -13.65 -23.61 11.71
CA ARG A 678 -14.05 -22.95 12.97
C ARG A 678 -12.93 -22.16 13.62
N LEU A 679 -11.66 -22.38 13.24
CA LEU A 679 -10.54 -21.62 13.80
C LEU A 679 -10.50 -20.20 13.26
N THR A 680 -10.99 -20.00 12.03
CA THR A 680 -10.97 -18.70 11.35
C THR A 680 -12.36 -18.05 11.25
N CYS A 681 -13.44 -18.80 11.49
CA CYS A 681 -14.80 -18.29 11.41
C CYS A 681 -15.09 -17.31 12.56
N VAL A 682 -15.70 -16.17 12.23
CA VAL A 682 -16.08 -15.13 13.20
C VAL A 682 -17.59 -15.06 13.43
N ASP A 683 -18.33 -16.08 13.00
CA ASP A 683 -19.79 -16.19 13.16
C ASP A 683 -20.57 -14.95 12.68
N CYS A 684 -20.21 -14.42 11.51
CA CYS A 684 -20.86 -13.23 10.93
C CYS A 684 -22.18 -13.52 10.20
N GLY A 685 -22.49 -14.78 9.89
CA GLY A 685 -23.73 -15.18 9.19
C GLY A 685 -23.83 -14.81 7.69
N LEU A 686 -22.93 -14.00 7.14
CA LEU A 686 -23.04 -13.49 5.77
C LEU A 686 -23.17 -14.59 4.68
N CYS A 687 -22.57 -15.76 4.91
CA CYS A 687 -22.63 -16.87 3.96
C CYS A 687 -24.01 -17.53 3.83
N ILE A 688 -24.96 -17.27 4.75
CA ILE A 688 -26.34 -17.77 4.65
C ILE A 688 -26.99 -17.26 3.36
N GLU A 689 -26.88 -15.96 3.09
CA GLU A 689 -27.52 -15.34 1.91
C GLU A 689 -26.85 -15.74 0.58
N VAL A 690 -25.63 -16.28 0.65
CA VAL A 690 -24.84 -16.69 -0.52
C VAL A 690 -25.27 -18.07 -1.04
N CYS A 691 -25.76 -18.95 -0.17
CA CYS A 691 -26.05 -20.33 -0.55
C CYS A 691 -27.43 -20.47 -1.19
N GLY A 692 -27.49 -20.49 -2.53
CA GLY A 692 -28.75 -20.74 -3.26
C GLY A 692 -29.40 -22.10 -3.00
N GLN A 693 -28.66 -23.06 -2.43
CA GLN A 693 -29.20 -24.36 -2.01
C GLN A 693 -29.84 -24.36 -0.62
N GLY A 694 -29.71 -23.27 0.15
CA GLY A 694 -30.18 -23.23 1.54
C GLY A 694 -29.44 -24.20 2.46
N ALA A 695 -28.24 -24.62 2.07
CA ALA A 695 -27.43 -25.58 2.84
C ALA A 695 -26.78 -24.95 4.07
N ILE A 696 -26.53 -23.63 4.03
CA ILE A 696 -25.94 -22.89 5.15
C ILE A 696 -27.08 -22.25 5.93
N TYR A 697 -27.21 -22.63 7.19
CA TYR A 697 -28.30 -22.16 8.06
C TYR A 697 -27.74 -21.62 9.37
N GLN A 698 -28.45 -20.67 9.96
CA GLN A 698 -28.17 -20.18 11.31
C GLN A 698 -28.55 -21.26 12.32
N VAL A 699 -27.65 -21.55 13.26
CA VAL A 699 -27.96 -22.36 14.43
C VAL A 699 -28.62 -21.44 15.45
N SER A 700 -29.84 -21.77 15.88
CA SER A 700 -30.48 -21.05 16.98
C SER A 700 -29.60 -21.12 18.24
N PRO A 701 -29.46 -20.02 19.00
CA PRO A 701 -28.64 -19.98 20.21
C PRO A 701 -29.00 -21.05 21.24
#